data_AF-A0A954VHL1-F1
#
_entry.id   AF-A0A954VHL1-F1
#
_cell.length_a   1.000
_cell.length_b   1.000
_cell.length_c   1.000
_cell.angle_alpha   90.00
_cell.angle_beta   90.00
_cell.angle_gamma   90.00
#
_symmetry.space_group_name_H-M   'P 1'
#
loop_
_entity.id
_entity.type
_entity.pdbx_description
1 polymer ?
#
loop_
_entity_poly.entity_id
_entity_poly.type
_entity_poly.pdbx_seq_one_letter_code
_entity_poly.pdbx_strand_id
1 'polypeptide(L)'
;MARALPNRRRRQLEQLELRQMLAGDVTVDVQDGSLMIWGDDDDNALSIVADPRRANTFRIVPQTDTTINGQATTQLVVSGVSSIRATLGGGNDAVLVQGNPRTSLNAIDFRCDDGVDRVYLRQLRVEDSIRVVALEAEHADFITFENVVVDRKAYKIEPAMVVRALGSGSEVNVIQSSFSADVLIEVGHEAYAPEPATGVVGSSGTGKVKIQDLSLYRRFEKANPILRLQAPGSDSEVSVSHSSFEGPVRLEVGSRQASSLGLLGQGAGRVVVEDVLITSKVIDKSSPMLALIAPGGGSQVRVRGADVEGNVLIEVGHDASPPDPSSGVASGGGSGKVHVRDLHFTKWVDKTSPSLMLRALGGGSEVTLASSSFEGPVRLEVGSRQASFLGLVGGGAGKVSVSDISISSKLHIDKIWPILAVVAPGGGSQVHVQGADVEGNVLIEVGHDASPSDPTGVVGVATGPGAGKANLQDLHFHKRIDKSTPILLLRAPGGGSEVSVSSSTFEGPVRLEVGSNEASSLGLVGQGAGKVSVSDISITSADLDKSSPILALVAPGGGSEIRVRGADVEGNVLIEVGHEASPPDAATGVGGGMGAGKAHLQDLHFRKWIDKSSPILMLRAPGEGNEVSLSSSSFEGPVRMEVGSHRSRGLTAGGGSRVSITDLAIALKEFDKSSPVLALVAPSGGSEVRVRGADVEGNVLIEVGHEADSSSPPDPASGVRSGMGTGKANLQDLHFHKRIDKSTPILLLRAPGGDSEVSLSNSSFEGPVRLEVGSSEASTLGFSGLGTGKVSVRDLSITADAIDKSSPILAIQAPGSGSRVRVRGATVEGSVSIEVGHEPLPPDSATGVSGGMGAGKAQIQDLHLTKWIDKSSPILMLRAPGGGSDVSVSSSTFDGPVRLEVGSNRASSIGLVGHGAGKVAIQDLSFTRRIDKSTPLLSASLNGGGSQIDVQNVDVPGLARIQLGGSNSVDANLVRSNVARILDSNFGAFDLQSLGEISDRVLVERCLFNGEVSVGLSGGDDYLQVVDSIFSGSVLFDGGDGMDTLVEQGNRFRRPPARLNWEQ
;
A
#
# COMPACT_ATOMS: atom_id res chain seq x y z
N MET A 1 -111.37 -54.36 -18.79
CA MET A 1 -110.62 -55.38 -18.03
C MET A 1 -109.26 -54.81 -17.67
N ALA A 2 -109.06 -54.49 -16.39
CA ALA A 2 -107.85 -53.88 -15.84
C ALA A 2 -106.83 -54.98 -15.45
N ARG A 3 -105.56 -54.81 -15.80
CA ARG A 3 -104.47 -55.72 -15.38
C ARG A 3 -103.42 -54.91 -14.61
N ALA A 4 -103.26 -55.28 -13.34
CA ALA A 4 -102.53 -54.58 -12.30
C ALA A 4 -101.00 -54.57 -12.50
N LEU A 5 -100.37 -53.44 -12.20
CA LEU A 5 -98.92 -53.26 -12.14
C LEU A 5 -98.34 -53.91 -10.85
N PRO A 6 -97.27 -54.72 -10.92
CA PRO A 6 -96.68 -55.35 -9.74
C PRO A 6 -95.70 -54.42 -9.00
N ASN A 7 -96.17 -54.01 -7.81
CA ASN A 7 -95.47 -53.88 -6.53
C ASN A 7 -93.94 -53.63 -6.53
N ARG A 8 -93.56 -52.36 -6.27
CA ARG A 8 -92.19 -51.93 -5.91
C ARG A 8 -91.76 -52.63 -4.60
N ARG A 9 -90.84 -53.61 -4.69
CA ARG A 9 -90.13 -54.14 -3.52
C ARG A 9 -89.13 -53.09 -3.00
N ARG A 10 -89.42 -52.51 -1.84
CA ARG A 10 -88.41 -51.82 -1.01
C ARG A 10 -87.39 -52.86 -0.56
N ARG A 11 -86.12 -52.72 -0.98
CA ARG A 11 -85.00 -53.42 -0.35
C ARG A 11 -84.65 -52.62 0.91
N GLN A 12 -84.89 -53.20 2.08
CA GLN A 12 -84.28 -52.73 3.31
C GLN A 12 -82.82 -53.21 3.28
N LEU A 13 -81.87 -52.30 3.46
CA LEU A 13 -80.49 -52.64 3.77
C LEU A 13 -80.48 -53.10 5.23
N GLU A 14 -79.98 -54.31 5.46
CA GLU A 14 -79.65 -54.78 6.80
C GLU A 14 -78.63 -53.83 7.42
N GLN A 15 -78.80 -53.52 8.70
CA GLN A 15 -77.90 -52.64 9.45
C GLN A 15 -76.54 -53.33 9.50
N LEU A 16 -75.51 -52.73 8.88
CA LEU A 16 -74.13 -53.20 8.97
C LEU A 16 -73.75 -53.34 10.44
N GLU A 17 -73.38 -54.54 10.88
CA GLU A 17 -72.63 -54.71 12.12
C GLU A 17 -71.37 -53.83 12.03
N LEU A 18 -71.10 -53.04 13.06
CA LEU A 18 -69.86 -52.28 13.19
C LEU A 18 -68.71 -53.30 13.20
N ARG A 19 -68.07 -53.53 12.05
CA ARG A 19 -66.74 -54.12 12.01
C ARG A 19 -65.80 -53.06 12.56
N GLN A 20 -65.46 -53.16 13.84
CA GLN A 20 -64.23 -52.60 14.37
C GLN A 20 -63.10 -53.16 13.49
N MET A 21 -62.54 -52.34 12.60
CA MET A 21 -61.18 -52.59 12.16
C MET A 21 -60.34 -52.30 13.39
N LEU A 22 -59.72 -53.33 13.95
CA LEU A 22 -58.74 -53.15 15.02
C LEU A 22 -57.46 -52.70 14.32
N ALA A 23 -56.86 -51.59 14.75
CA ALA A 23 -55.43 -51.39 14.56
C ALA A 23 -54.66 -52.42 15.40
N GLY A 24 -53.39 -52.59 15.08
CA GLY A 24 -52.56 -53.73 15.48
C GLY A 24 -52.52 -54.10 16.96
N ASP A 25 -51.86 -55.21 17.24
CA ASP A 25 -51.70 -55.78 18.56
C ASP A 25 -50.26 -55.67 19.06
N VAL A 26 -50.10 -55.16 20.28
CA VAL A 26 -48.80 -55.12 20.95
C VAL A 26 -48.71 -56.20 22.03
N THR A 27 -47.68 -57.04 21.93
CA THR A 27 -47.34 -57.99 22.99
C THR A 27 -46.53 -57.29 24.08
N VAL A 28 -46.97 -57.43 25.33
CA VAL A 28 -46.34 -56.82 26.51
C VAL A 28 -46.07 -57.85 27.59
N ASP A 29 -44.81 -57.93 28.05
CA ASP A 29 -44.36 -58.85 29.11
C ASP A 29 -43.32 -58.18 30.05
N VAL A 30 -43.12 -58.73 31.26
CA VAL A 30 -42.05 -58.32 32.17
C VAL A 30 -41.10 -59.48 32.45
N GLN A 31 -39.91 -59.42 31.87
CA GLN A 31 -38.88 -60.46 32.00
C GLN A 31 -37.64 -59.91 32.70
N ASP A 32 -37.22 -60.54 33.80
CA ASP A 32 -36.05 -60.14 34.59
C ASP A 32 -36.04 -58.64 34.96
N GLY A 33 -37.22 -58.11 35.28
CA GLY A 33 -37.40 -56.68 35.59
C GLY A 33 -37.26 -55.76 34.38
N SER A 34 -37.37 -56.27 33.15
CA SER A 34 -37.41 -55.50 31.91
C SER A 34 -38.82 -55.58 31.32
N LEU A 35 -39.44 -54.44 31.07
CA LEU A 35 -40.70 -54.36 30.33
C LEU A 35 -40.39 -54.57 28.85
N MET A 36 -40.80 -55.71 28.31
CA MET A 36 -40.64 -56.09 26.91
C MET A 36 -41.93 -55.75 26.15
N ILE A 37 -41.79 -55.07 25.03
CA ILE A 37 -42.88 -54.63 24.16
C ILE A 37 -42.54 -55.02 22.72
N TRP A 38 -43.43 -55.73 22.04
CA TRP A 38 -43.30 -56.12 20.64
C TRP A 38 -44.57 -55.73 19.89
N GLY A 39 -44.49 -54.72 19.01
CA GLY A 39 -45.56 -54.40 18.08
C GLY A 39 -45.60 -55.36 16.90
N ASP A 40 -46.64 -55.22 16.08
CA ASP A 40 -46.87 -56.01 14.87
C ASP A 40 -46.53 -55.20 13.61
N ASP A 41 -47.14 -55.52 12.45
CA ASP A 41 -46.88 -54.80 11.19
C ASP A 41 -47.90 -53.68 10.93
N ASP A 42 -48.82 -53.44 11.88
CA ASP A 42 -49.89 -52.45 11.79
C ASP A 42 -49.58 -51.24 12.69
N ASP A 43 -50.15 -50.06 12.40
CA ASP A 43 -49.94 -48.85 13.22
C ASP A 43 -50.31 -49.09 14.70
N ASN A 44 -49.33 -49.02 15.61
CA ASN A 44 -49.51 -49.20 17.05
C ASN A 44 -49.31 -47.89 17.82
N ALA A 45 -50.16 -47.59 18.80
CA ALA A 45 -50.01 -46.42 19.65
C ALA A 45 -50.11 -46.76 21.15
N LEU A 46 -49.09 -46.44 21.93
CA LEU A 46 -48.96 -46.78 23.35
C LEU A 46 -48.52 -45.62 24.22
N SER A 47 -49.05 -45.56 25.44
CA SER A 47 -48.59 -44.66 26.51
C SER A 47 -48.18 -45.46 27.75
N ILE A 48 -46.89 -45.43 28.09
CA ILE A 48 -46.25 -46.08 29.23
C ILE A 48 -45.98 -45.04 30.31
N VAL A 49 -46.87 -44.95 31.31
CA VAL A 49 -46.85 -43.90 32.34
C VAL A 49 -46.46 -44.48 33.70
N ALA A 50 -45.36 -44.00 34.27
CA ALA A 50 -44.93 -44.38 35.61
C ALA A 50 -45.97 -44.00 36.67
N ASP A 51 -46.30 -44.91 37.58
CA ASP A 51 -47.23 -44.65 38.66
C ASP A 51 -46.61 -43.66 39.67
N PRO A 52 -47.25 -42.50 39.93
CA PRO A 52 -46.70 -41.48 40.84
C PRO A 52 -46.61 -41.95 42.30
N ARG A 53 -47.35 -43.00 42.67
CA ARG A 53 -47.44 -43.53 44.03
C ARG A 53 -46.52 -44.72 44.28
N ARG A 54 -46.10 -45.44 43.23
CA ARG A 54 -45.32 -46.68 43.33
C ARG A 54 -44.11 -46.62 42.41
N ALA A 55 -42.91 -46.72 42.99
CA ALA A 55 -41.69 -46.82 42.21
C ALA A 55 -41.70 -48.10 41.34
N ASN A 56 -41.08 -48.03 40.16
CA ASN A 56 -40.91 -49.17 39.25
C ASN A 56 -42.24 -49.85 38.85
N THR A 57 -43.33 -49.10 38.89
CA THR A 57 -44.67 -49.53 38.46
C THR A 57 -45.10 -48.64 37.31
N PHE A 58 -45.59 -49.24 36.23
CA PHE A 58 -46.01 -48.52 35.02
C PHE A 58 -47.43 -48.92 34.64
N ARG A 59 -48.18 -47.94 34.12
CA ARG A 59 -49.47 -48.13 33.47
C ARG A 59 -49.27 -48.00 31.98
N ILE A 60 -49.63 -49.03 31.24
CA ILE A 60 -49.52 -49.10 29.79
C ILE A 60 -50.93 -48.95 29.25
N VAL A 61 -51.17 -47.85 28.56
CA VAL A 61 -52.48 -47.47 28.06
C VAL A 61 -52.40 -47.55 26.53
N PRO A 62 -53.17 -48.44 25.88
CA PRO A 62 -53.27 -48.40 24.44
C PRO A 62 -53.94 -47.09 24.03
N GLN A 63 -53.42 -46.49 22.98
CA GLN A 63 -54.04 -45.37 22.30
C GLN A 63 -54.73 -45.89 21.02
N THR A 64 -55.68 -45.12 20.51
CA THR A 64 -56.50 -45.49 19.34
C THR A 64 -57.13 -46.89 19.49
N ASP A 65 -56.95 -47.74 18.49
CA ASP A 65 -57.50 -49.08 18.33
C ASP A 65 -56.48 -50.20 18.54
N THR A 66 -55.27 -49.85 19.03
CA THR A 66 -54.24 -50.83 19.41
C THR A 66 -54.71 -51.73 20.55
N THR A 67 -54.51 -53.04 20.42
CA THR A 67 -54.73 -53.99 21.53
C THR A 67 -53.44 -54.30 22.28
N ILE A 68 -53.58 -54.75 23.54
CA ILE A 68 -52.44 -55.21 24.34
C ILE A 68 -52.67 -56.69 24.64
N ASN A 69 -51.76 -57.55 24.18
CA ASN A 69 -51.85 -59.02 24.31
C ASN A 69 -53.18 -59.59 23.79
N GLY A 70 -53.67 -59.08 22.65
CA GLY A 70 -54.93 -59.45 22.01
C GLY A 70 -56.18 -58.95 22.73
N GLN A 71 -56.03 -58.09 23.75
CA GLN A 71 -57.13 -57.57 24.53
C GLN A 71 -57.31 -56.06 24.31
N ALA A 72 -58.54 -55.66 23.98
CA ALA A 72 -58.98 -54.25 24.00
C ALA A 72 -59.15 -53.75 25.46
N THR A 73 -58.12 -53.93 26.29
CA THR A 73 -58.10 -53.44 27.66
C THR A 73 -57.87 -51.94 27.68
N THR A 74 -58.44 -51.24 28.67
CA THR A 74 -58.23 -49.79 28.81
C THR A 74 -56.87 -49.46 29.44
N GLN A 75 -56.21 -50.41 30.12
CA GLN A 75 -54.87 -50.26 30.69
C GLN A 75 -54.32 -51.60 31.22
N LEU A 76 -53.00 -51.81 31.11
CA LEU A 76 -52.24 -52.87 31.77
C LEU A 76 -51.31 -52.25 32.82
N VAL A 77 -51.30 -52.77 34.06
CA VAL A 77 -50.41 -52.30 35.13
C VAL A 77 -49.34 -53.33 35.42
N VAL A 78 -48.08 -52.95 35.26
CA VAL A 78 -46.91 -53.81 35.47
C VAL A 78 -46.04 -53.25 36.60
N SER A 79 -45.47 -54.12 37.43
CA SER A 79 -44.63 -53.75 38.58
C SER A 79 -43.26 -54.45 38.49
N GLY A 80 -42.25 -53.90 39.18
CA GLY A 80 -40.90 -54.45 39.16
C GLY A 80 -40.10 -54.10 37.90
N VAL A 81 -40.54 -53.09 37.16
CA VAL A 81 -39.88 -52.66 35.92
C VAL A 81 -38.68 -51.78 36.25
N SER A 82 -37.50 -52.28 35.90
CA SER A 82 -36.20 -51.64 36.00
C SER A 82 -35.63 -51.25 34.65
N SER A 83 -36.10 -51.79 33.53
CA SER A 83 -35.72 -51.32 32.18
C SER A 83 -36.90 -51.44 31.22
N ILE A 84 -36.85 -50.75 30.09
CA ILE A 84 -37.87 -50.85 29.03
C ILE A 84 -37.18 -51.26 27.74
N ARG A 85 -37.71 -52.27 27.05
CA ARG A 85 -37.27 -52.68 25.72
C ARG A 85 -38.49 -52.78 24.82
N ALA A 86 -38.47 -52.08 23.69
CA ALA A 86 -39.55 -52.09 22.72
C ALA A 86 -39.01 -52.35 21.32
N THR A 87 -39.68 -53.21 20.57
CA THR A 87 -39.54 -53.37 19.12
C THR A 87 -40.91 -53.03 18.55
N LEU A 88 -40.99 -51.96 17.76
CA LEU A 88 -42.29 -51.44 17.31
C LEU A 88 -42.87 -52.24 16.15
N GLY A 89 -42.02 -52.95 15.40
CA GLY A 89 -42.45 -53.73 14.26
C GLY A 89 -42.60 -52.83 13.04
N GLY A 90 -43.49 -53.20 12.11
CA GLY A 90 -43.81 -52.38 10.95
C GLY A 90 -44.99 -51.45 11.21
N GLY A 91 -45.11 -50.38 10.44
CA GLY A 91 -46.23 -49.45 10.54
C GLY A 91 -45.80 -48.07 11.05
N ASN A 92 -46.75 -47.19 11.35
CA ASN A 92 -46.44 -45.85 11.86
C ASN A 92 -46.74 -45.80 13.35
N ASP A 93 -45.76 -46.19 14.16
CA ASP A 93 -45.99 -46.40 15.58
C ASP A 93 -45.83 -45.12 16.39
N ALA A 94 -46.47 -45.10 17.56
CA ALA A 94 -46.36 -43.99 18.48
C ALA A 94 -46.22 -44.50 19.93
N VAL A 95 -45.06 -44.31 20.55
CA VAL A 95 -44.83 -44.67 21.94
C VAL A 95 -44.47 -43.46 22.79
N LEU A 96 -45.28 -43.20 23.82
CA LEU A 96 -44.99 -42.23 24.87
C LEU A 96 -44.55 -42.95 26.15
N VAL A 97 -43.30 -42.76 26.57
CA VAL A 97 -42.83 -43.15 27.90
C VAL A 97 -42.77 -41.92 28.79
N GLN A 98 -43.63 -41.87 29.80
CA GLN A 98 -43.66 -40.80 30.78
C GLN A 98 -43.22 -41.31 32.15
N GLY A 99 -42.07 -40.83 32.61
CA GLY A 99 -41.54 -41.11 33.93
C GLY A 99 -42.18 -40.26 35.04
N ASN A 100 -41.60 -40.37 36.23
CA ASN A 100 -41.85 -39.46 37.33
C ASN A 100 -40.57 -39.33 38.18
N PRO A 101 -40.44 -38.30 39.04
CA PRO A 101 -39.20 -38.07 39.80
C PRO A 101 -38.75 -39.20 40.74
N ARG A 102 -39.62 -40.18 41.03
CA ARG A 102 -39.35 -41.32 41.90
C ARG A 102 -38.98 -42.59 41.13
N THR A 103 -39.14 -42.59 39.81
CA THR A 103 -38.85 -43.75 38.98
C THR A 103 -37.49 -43.59 38.33
N SER A 104 -36.62 -44.57 38.56
CA SER A 104 -35.29 -44.66 37.97
C SER A 104 -35.25 -45.95 37.16
N LEU A 105 -35.01 -45.84 35.85
CA LEU A 105 -34.82 -46.99 34.98
C LEU A 105 -33.32 -47.24 34.81
N ASN A 106 -32.89 -48.49 34.76
CA ASN A 106 -31.53 -48.85 34.38
C ASN A 106 -31.29 -48.52 32.91
N ALA A 107 -32.19 -48.95 32.02
CA ALA A 107 -32.03 -48.75 30.58
C ALA A 107 -33.36 -48.61 29.84
N ILE A 108 -33.30 -47.98 28.67
CA ILE A 108 -34.38 -47.89 27.68
C ILE A 108 -33.79 -48.30 26.32
N ASP A 109 -34.38 -49.26 25.63
CA ASP A 109 -33.96 -49.73 24.31
C ASP A 109 -35.16 -49.81 23.35
N PHE A 110 -35.23 -48.94 22.36
CA PHE A 110 -36.28 -48.93 21.34
C PHE A 110 -35.67 -49.30 19.98
N ARG A 111 -36.36 -50.19 19.27
CA ARG A 111 -36.13 -50.49 17.87
C ARG A 111 -37.38 -50.12 17.08
N CYS A 112 -37.19 -49.15 16.20
CA CYS A 112 -38.13 -48.68 15.19
C CYS A 112 -37.76 -49.43 13.91
N ASP A 113 -38.60 -50.37 13.47
CA ASP A 113 -38.31 -51.13 12.25
C ASP A 113 -38.89 -50.34 11.05
N ASP A 114 -39.84 -50.87 10.29
CA ASP A 114 -40.36 -50.22 9.07
C ASP A 114 -41.45 -49.19 9.41
N GLY A 115 -41.41 -48.02 8.75
CA GLY A 115 -42.49 -47.02 8.78
C GLY A 115 -42.14 -45.75 9.57
N VAL A 116 -43.14 -44.90 9.84
CA VAL A 116 -42.92 -43.54 10.39
C VAL A 116 -43.21 -43.53 11.88
N ASP A 117 -42.18 -43.77 12.69
CA ASP A 117 -42.35 -43.94 14.13
C ASP A 117 -42.24 -42.65 14.93
N ARG A 118 -42.91 -42.62 16.08
CA ARG A 118 -42.87 -41.50 17.03
C ARG A 118 -42.56 -42.00 18.43
N VAL A 119 -41.37 -41.71 18.94
CA VAL A 119 -40.95 -42.07 20.29
C VAL A 119 -40.82 -40.82 21.15
N TYR A 120 -41.66 -40.70 22.18
CA TYR A 120 -41.64 -39.59 23.15
C TYR A 120 -41.17 -40.08 24.52
N LEU A 121 -40.02 -39.60 24.99
CA LEU A 121 -39.46 -39.90 26.30
C LEU A 121 -39.56 -38.65 27.20
N ARG A 122 -40.41 -38.68 28.23
CA ARG A 122 -40.74 -37.51 29.06
C ARG A 122 -40.51 -37.74 30.54
N GLN A 123 -39.87 -36.78 31.23
CA GLN A 123 -39.75 -36.77 32.71
C GLN A 123 -39.11 -38.06 33.27
N LEU A 124 -38.07 -38.56 32.60
CA LEU A 124 -37.43 -39.84 32.91
C LEU A 124 -36.10 -39.64 33.62
N ARG A 125 -35.78 -40.55 34.54
CA ARG A 125 -34.43 -40.74 35.06
C ARG A 125 -33.92 -42.12 34.66
N VAL A 126 -32.77 -42.18 33.98
CA VAL A 126 -32.14 -43.40 33.50
C VAL A 126 -30.72 -43.54 34.08
N GLU A 127 -30.37 -44.68 34.66
CA GLU A 127 -29.11 -44.88 35.39
C GLU A 127 -27.96 -45.48 34.57
N ASP A 128 -28.24 -46.06 33.40
CA ASP A 128 -27.20 -46.63 32.53
C ASP A 128 -27.27 -46.07 31.10
N SER A 129 -28.29 -46.44 30.32
CA SER A 129 -28.33 -46.06 28.91
C SER A 129 -29.71 -45.91 28.29
N ILE A 130 -29.82 -45.03 27.30
CA ILE A 130 -30.94 -44.95 26.38
C ILE A 130 -30.45 -45.28 24.97
N ARG A 131 -31.10 -46.25 24.33
CA ARG A 131 -30.84 -46.63 22.94
C ARG A 131 -32.16 -46.52 22.17
N VAL A 132 -32.16 -45.76 21.08
CA VAL A 132 -33.28 -45.73 20.12
C VAL A 132 -32.67 -45.91 18.74
N VAL A 133 -33.06 -46.97 18.04
CA VAL A 133 -32.53 -47.30 16.72
C VAL A 133 -33.67 -47.45 15.75
N ALA A 134 -33.74 -46.55 14.78
CA ALA A 134 -34.56 -46.65 13.59
C ALA A 134 -33.67 -47.06 12.42
N LEU A 135 -33.84 -48.31 11.98
CA LEU A 135 -32.88 -49.01 11.12
C LEU A 135 -33.15 -48.81 9.63
N GLU A 136 -34.39 -48.46 9.27
CA GLU A 136 -34.86 -48.36 7.90
C GLU A 136 -34.65 -46.94 7.35
N ALA A 137 -34.12 -46.84 6.13
CA ALA A 137 -33.69 -45.56 5.57
C ALA A 137 -34.77 -44.86 4.72
N GLU A 138 -35.87 -45.57 4.42
CA GLU A 138 -36.94 -45.11 3.51
C GLU A 138 -38.02 -44.27 4.19
N HIS A 139 -38.19 -44.40 5.51
CA HIS A 139 -39.22 -43.71 6.27
C HIS A 139 -38.63 -42.62 7.19
N ALA A 140 -39.44 -41.85 7.91
CA ALA A 140 -38.97 -40.75 8.74
C ALA A 140 -39.41 -40.94 10.19
N ASP A 141 -38.47 -40.95 11.12
CA ASP A 141 -38.75 -41.20 12.53
C ASP A 141 -38.63 -39.92 13.36
N PHE A 142 -39.51 -39.80 14.35
CA PHE A 142 -39.60 -38.64 15.23
C PHE A 142 -39.31 -39.05 16.67
N ILE A 143 -38.14 -38.68 17.18
CA ILE A 143 -37.71 -39.05 18.53
C ILE A 143 -37.60 -37.79 19.38
N THR A 144 -38.35 -37.71 20.46
CA THR A 144 -38.38 -36.53 21.35
C THR A 144 -38.01 -36.91 22.77
N PHE A 145 -37.00 -36.24 23.34
CA PHE A 145 -36.58 -36.31 24.74
C PHE A 145 -36.97 -35.00 25.42
N GLU A 146 -37.75 -35.06 26.50
CA GLU A 146 -38.20 -33.88 27.23
C GLU A 146 -38.03 -34.11 28.73
N ASN A 147 -37.21 -33.31 29.41
CA ASN A 147 -36.93 -33.48 30.83
C ASN A 147 -36.36 -34.88 31.17
N VAL A 148 -35.41 -35.37 30.37
CA VAL A 148 -34.75 -36.66 30.56
C VAL A 148 -33.41 -36.47 31.27
N VAL A 149 -33.18 -37.23 32.34
CA VAL A 149 -31.92 -37.25 33.11
C VAL A 149 -31.25 -38.61 32.97
N VAL A 150 -30.05 -38.67 32.40
CA VAL A 150 -29.23 -39.89 32.36
C VAL A 150 -28.05 -39.75 33.33
N ASP A 151 -28.08 -40.50 34.43
CA ASP A 151 -27.12 -40.45 35.53
C ASP A 151 -26.34 -41.77 35.60
N ARG A 152 -25.30 -41.88 34.76
CA ARG A 152 -24.50 -43.09 34.63
C ARG A 152 -23.53 -43.27 35.79
N LYS A 153 -23.77 -44.30 36.61
CA LYS A 153 -22.95 -44.58 37.83
C LYS A 153 -21.60 -45.24 37.55
N ALA A 154 -21.45 -45.95 36.43
CA ALA A 154 -20.24 -46.72 36.10
C ALA A 154 -19.68 -46.33 34.72
N TYR A 155 -18.36 -46.29 34.62
CA TYR A 155 -17.66 -46.00 33.38
C TYR A 155 -17.70 -47.23 32.45
N LYS A 156 -18.41 -47.14 31.32
CA LYS A 156 -18.36 -48.08 30.20
C LYS A 156 -17.98 -47.33 28.92
N ILE A 157 -17.40 -48.04 27.94
CA ILE A 157 -16.89 -47.46 26.69
C ILE A 157 -18.03 -47.02 25.75
N GLU A 158 -19.21 -47.61 25.88
CA GLU A 158 -20.38 -47.30 25.04
C GLU A 158 -21.02 -45.96 25.44
N PRO A 159 -21.58 -45.18 24.51
CA PRO A 159 -22.32 -43.96 24.84
C PRO A 159 -23.49 -44.27 25.79
N ALA A 160 -23.81 -43.33 26.69
CA ALA A 160 -24.98 -43.44 27.57
C ALA A 160 -26.29 -43.15 26.82
N MET A 161 -26.22 -42.44 25.70
CA MET A 161 -27.34 -42.27 24.80
C MET A 161 -26.89 -42.54 23.38
N VAL A 162 -27.57 -43.47 22.70
CA VAL A 162 -27.38 -43.74 21.26
C VAL A 162 -28.73 -43.59 20.59
N VAL A 163 -28.88 -42.54 19.78
CA VAL A 163 -30.05 -42.36 18.91
C VAL A 163 -29.60 -42.49 17.48
N ARG A 164 -30.19 -43.41 16.73
CA ARG A 164 -30.00 -43.56 15.30
C ARG A 164 -31.35 -43.45 14.64
N ALA A 165 -31.59 -42.40 13.88
CA ALA A 165 -32.82 -42.21 13.11
C ALA A 165 -32.44 -42.08 11.63
N LEU A 166 -32.18 -43.21 10.97
CA LEU A 166 -31.49 -43.24 9.68
C LEU A 166 -32.40 -42.90 8.49
N GLY A 167 -33.70 -42.80 8.73
CA GLY A 167 -34.69 -42.34 7.79
C GLY A 167 -34.47 -40.95 7.15
N SER A 168 -34.85 -40.79 5.88
CA SER A 168 -34.94 -39.48 5.26
C SER A 168 -36.16 -38.72 5.77
N GLY A 169 -35.93 -37.56 6.38
CA GLY A 169 -36.93 -36.72 7.02
C GLY A 169 -36.94 -36.86 8.55
N SER A 170 -36.14 -37.77 9.10
CA SER A 170 -36.09 -38.05 10.53
C SER A 170 -35.73 -36.81 11.36
N GLU A 171 -36.36 -36.68 12.51
CA GLU A 171 -36.19 -35.57 13.44
C GLU A 171 -35.93 -36.06 14.86
N VAL A 172 -34.83 -35.61 15.46
CA VAL A 172 -34.52 -35.84 16.88
C VAL A 172 -34.55 -34.52 17.64
N ASN A 173 -35.45 -34.43 18.61
CA ASN A 173 -35.61 -33.26 19.48
C ASN A 173 -35.18 -33.60 20.91
N VAL A 174 -34.21 -32.87 21.46
CA VAL A 174 -33.78 -32.99 22.87
C VAL A 174 -34.04 -31.67 23.58
N ILE A 175 -34.93 -31.68 24.57
CA ILE A 175 -35.43 -30.49 25.27
C ILE A 175 -35.23 -30.66 26.77
N GLN A 176 -34.61 -29.67 27.42
CA GLN A 176 -34.51 -29.59 28.89
C GLN A 176 -33.94 -30.86 29.54
N SER A 177 -32.91 -31.45 28.93
CA SER A 177 -32.41 -32.77 29.33
C SER A 177 -30.98 -32.67 29.89
N SER A 178 -30.59 -33.63 30.74
CA SER A 178 -29.28 -33.66 31.40
C SER A 178 -28.64 -35.03 31.30
N PHE A 179 -27.38 -35.13 30.86
CA PHE A 179 -26.67 -36.40 30.77
C PHE A 179 -25.30 -36.31 31.43
N SER A 180 -24.92 -37.35 32.17
CA SER A 180 -23.64 -37.42 32.88
C SER A 180 -22.55 -38.20 32.12
N ALA A 181 -22.77 -38.49 30.84
CA ALA A 181 -21.94 -39.38 30.02
C ALA A 181 -22.11 -39.06 28.52
N ASP A 182 -21.33 -39.73 27.67
CA ASP A 182 -21.26 -39.46 26.22
C ASP A 182 -22.61 -39.73 25.53
N VAL A 183 -23.02 -38.83 24.63
CA VAL A 183 -24.26 -38.84 23.83
C VAL A 183 -23.90 -38.90 22.35
N LEU A 184 -24.42 -39.90 21.66
CA LEU A 184 -24.32 -40.08 20.21
C LEU A 184 -25.72 -39.99 19.59
N ILE A 185 -25.93 -39.03 18.70
CA ILE A 185 -27.16 -38.88 17.93
C ILE A 185 -26.77 -38.83 16.44
N GLU A 186 -27.25 -39.82 15.69
CA GLU A 186 -27.04 -39.97 14.25
C GLU A 186 -28.42 -39.90 13.57
N VAL A 187 -28.65 -38.95 12.67
CA VAL A 187 -29.96 -38.70 12.03
C VAL A 187 -29.82 -38.53 10.53
N GLY A 188 -30.39 -39.45 9.76
CA GLY A 188 -30.40 -39.42 8.30
C GLY A 188 -29.68 -40.62 7.68
N HIS A 189 -29.84 -40.73 6.37
CA HIS A 189 -29.51 -41.91 5.58
C HIS A 189 -28.00 -42.17 5.54
N GLU A 190 -27.53 -43.14 6.32
CA GLU A 190 -26.23 -43.77 6.06
C GLU A 190 -26.42 -44.73 4.89
N ALA A 191 -25.86 -44.40 3.72
CA ALA A 191 -25.91 -45.30 2.57
C ALA A 191 -25.08 -46.54 2.88
N TYR A 192 -25.69 -47.53 3.53
CA TYR A 192 -25.18 -48.88 3.57
C TYR A 192 -25.29 -49.39 2.13
N ALA A 193 -24.18 -49.45 1.40
CA ALA A 193 -24.14 -50.02 0.06
C ALA A 193 -23.79 -51.51 0.18
N PRO A 194 -24.76 -52.45 0.22
CA PRO A 194 -24.46 -53.85 0.04
C PRO A 194 -24.15 -54.10 -1.45
N GLU A 195 -22.86 -54.26 -1.74
CA GLU A 195 -22.28 -54.61 -3.05
C GLU A 195 -22.43 -53.59 -4.21
N PRO A 196 -21.42 -53.49 -5.11
CA PRO A 196 -21.41 -52.52 -6.19
C PRO A 196 -22.34 -52.93 -7.33
N ALA A 197 -23.65 -52.69 -7.18
CA ALA A 197 -24.58 -52.69 -8.31
C ALA A 197 -24.42 -51.37 -9.10
N THR A 198 -24.25 -51.48 -10.42
CA THR A 198 -23.89 -50.40 -11.36
C THR A 198 -25.00 -49.37 -11.64
N GLY A 199 -25.88 -49.09 -10.67
CA GLY A 199 -26.98 -48.12 -10.80
C GLY A 199 -26.79 -46.93 -9.88
N VAL A 200 -26.59 -45.73 -10.43
CA VAL A 200 -26.52 -44.48 -9.66
C VAL A 200 -27.90 -44.17 -9.09
N VAL A 201 -28.09 -44.44 -7.80
CA VAL A 201 -29.26 -43.98 -7.03
C VAL A 201 -28.77 -42.85 -6.13
N GLY A 202 -29.07 -41.60 -6.49
CA GLY A 202 -28.80 -40.45 -5.62
C GLY A 202 -29.92 -40.34 -4.59
N SER A 203 -29.71 -40.83 -3.37
CA SER A 203 -30.64 -40.57 -2.26
C SER A 203 -30.33 -39.21 -1.62
N SER A 204 -31.24 -38.25 -1.75
CA SER A 204 -31.22 -36.96 -1.07
C SER A 204 -31.88 -37.09 0.30
N GLY A 205 -31.22 -37.77 1.23
CA GLY A 205 -31.69 -37.84 2.62
C GLY A 205 -31.66 -36.46 3.27
N THR A 206 -32.68 -36.10 4.06
CA THR A 206 -32.67 -34.90 4.92
C THR A 206 -32.82 -35.32 6.38
N GLY A 207 -31.97 -34.88 7.31
CA GLY A 207 -32.10 -35.20 8.73
C GLY A 207 -32.10 -33.95 9.60
N LYS A 208 -32.94 -33.89 10.64
CA LYS A 208 -32.99 -32.74 11.56
C LYS A 208 -32.68 -33.15 12.99
N VAL A 209 -31.72 -32.48 13.62
CA VAL A 209 -31.44 -32.59 15.05
C VAL A 209 -31.65 -31.22 15.68
N LYS A 210 -32.54 -31.14 16.68
CA LYS A 210 -32.69 -29.93 17.49
C LYS A 210 -32.44 -30.24 18.96
N ILE A 211 -31.54 -29.48 19.55
CA ILE A 211 -31.19 -29.55 20.96
C ILE A 211 -31.47 -28.19 21.59
N GLN A 212 -32.22 -28.18 22.67
CA GLN A 212 -32.56 -26.99 23.44
C GLN A 212 -32.46 -27.29 24.94
N ASP A 213 -31.80 -26.41 25.69
CA ASP A 213 -31.65 -26.55 27.15
C ASP A 213 -30.99 -27.88 27.57
N LEU A 214 -29.95 -28.32 26.86
CA LEU A 214 -29.21 -29.54 27.18
C LEU A 214 -28.04 -29.25 28.11
N SER A 215 -27.94 -30.00 29.20
CA SER A 215 -26.76 -29.97 30.08
C SER A 215 -25.99 -31.30 30.04
N LEU A 216 -24.74 -31.29 29.57
CA LEU A 216 -23.84 -32.44 29.66
C LEU A 216 -22.74 -32.16 30.68
N TYR A 217 -22.65 -32.98 31.73
CA TYR A 217 -21.60 -32.87 32.74
C TYR A 217 -20.76 -34.13 32.76
N ARG A 218 -19.47 -34.03 32.40
CA ARG A 218 -18.58 -35.20 32.35
C ARG A 218 -17.87 -35.40 33.68
N ARG A 219 -17.98 -36.60 34.26
CA ARG A 219 -17.24 -36.97 35.49
C ARG A 219 -15.85 -37.58 35.25
N PHE A 220 -15.47 -37.92 34.01
CA PHE A 220 -14.28 -38.72 33.72
C PHE A 220 -13.43 -38.18 32.55
N GLU A 221 -12.11 -38.24 32.68
CA GLU A 221 -11.12 -37.70 31.73
C GLU A 221 -10.86 -38.63 30.54
N LYS A 222 -11.36 -38.31 29.33
CA LYS A 222 -10.88 -38.88 28.06
C LYS A 222 -11.00 -37.89 26.90
N ALA A 223 -10.27 -38.12 25.80
CA ALA A 223 -10.21 -37.23 24.64
C ALA A 223 -11.44 -37.30 23.70
N ASN A 224 -12.35 -38.26 23.85
CA ASN A 224 -13.50 -38.39 22.95
C ASN A 224 -14.54 -37.28 23.17
N PRO A 225 -15.23 -36.81 22.11
CA PRO A 225 -16.32 -35.86 22.24
C PRO A 225 -17.46 -36.45 23.07
N ILE A 226 -18.00 -35.64 23.98
CA ILE A 226 -19.12 -35.99 24.85
C ILE A 226 -20.43 -35.92 24.07
N LEU A 227 -20.49 -35.06 23.05
CA LEU A 227 -21.63 -34.95 22.15
C LEU A 227 -21.14 -35.13 20.72
N ARG A 228 -21.67 -36.15 20.04
CA ARG A 228 -21.52 -36.30 18.59
C ARG A 228 -22.90 -36.27 17.94
N LEU A 229 -23.17 -35.20 17.21
CA LEU A 229 -24.35 -35.08 16.35
C LEU A 229 -23.92 -35.28 14.92
N GLN A 230 -24.52 -36.24 14.23
CA GLN A 230 -24.24 -36.48 12.82
C GLN A 230 -25.55 -36.46 12.04
N ALA A 231 -25.68 -35.53 11.09
CA ALA A 231 -26.84 -35.49 10.20
C ALA A 231 -26.42 -35.61 8.73
N PRO A 232 -26.20 -36.83 8.19
CA PRO A 232 -25.88 -37.00 6.77
C PRO A 232 -27.04 -36.51 5.89
N GLY A 233 -26.75 -35.85 4.77
CA GLY A 233 -27.78 -35.38 3.84
C GLY A 233 -27.59 -33.95 3.34
N SER A 234 -28.28 -33.62 2.25
CA SER A 234 -28.12 -32.36 1.51
C SER A 234 -28.89 -31.17 2.06
N ASP A 235 -29.89 -31.40 2.91
CA ASP A 235 -30.65 -30.36 3.59
C ASP A 235 -30.76 -30.66 5.09
N SER A 236 -29.76 -31.37 5.60
CA SER A 236 -29.71 -31.77 7.00
C SER A 236 -29.39 -30.57 7.89
N GLU A 237 -30.07 -30.48 9.02
CA GLU A 237 -29.94 -29.38 9.98
C GLU A 237 -29.59 -29.92 11.36
N VAL A 238 -28.51 -29.42 11.95
CA VAL A 238 -28.17 -29.65 13.36
C VAL A 238 -28.25 -28.30 14.07
N SER A 239 -29.16 -28.16 15.01
CA SER A 239 -29.32 -26.96 15.83
C SER A 239 -29.13 -27.28 17.31
N VAL A 240 -28.31 -26.49 18.00
CA VAL A 240 -28.08 -26.58 19.44
C VAL A 240 -28.28 -25.20 20.04
N SER A 241 -29.17 -25.07 21.02
CA SER A 241 -29.46 -23.79 21.66
C SER A 241 -29.52 -23.86 23.19
N HIS A 242 -29.16 -22.77 23.87
CA HIS A 242 -29.31 -22.61 25.33
C HIS A 242 -28.70 -23.77 26.14
N SER A 243 -27.59 -24.34 25.68
CA SER A 243 -27.05 -25.61 26.20
C SER A 243 -25.69 -25.43 26.87
N SER A 244 -25.38 -26.27 27.85
CA SER A 244 -24.11 -26.24 28.60
C SER A 244 -23.39 -27.58 28.55
N PHE A 245 -22.10 -27.60 28.20
CA PHE A 245 -21.30 -28.80 28.05
C PHE A 245 -20.01 -28.73 28.90
N GLU A 246 -19.70 -29.78 29.65
CA GLU A 246 -18.41 -29.93 30.37
C GLU A 246 -17.49 -30.91 29.63
N GLY A 247 -16.83 -30.43 28.56
CA GLY A 247 -15.83 -31.12 27.74
C GLY A 247 -16.12 -31.04 26.23
N PRO A 248 -15.42 -31.83 25.38
CA PRO A 248 -15.43 -31.59 23.94
C PRO A 248 -16.77 -31.91 23.26
N VAL A 249 -17.19 -31.07 22.32
CA VAL A 249 -18.42 -31.19 21.51
C VAL A 249 -18.07 -31.25 20.03
N ARG A 250 -18.65 -32.21 19.31
CA ARG A 250 -18.50 -32.34 17.84
C ARG A 250 -19.86 -32.38 17.17
N LEU A 251 -20.14 -31.38 16.35
CA LEU A 251 -21.34 -31.29 15.52
C LEU A 251 -20.92 -31.46 14.06
N GLU A 252 -21.47 -32.46 13.38
CA GLU A 252 -21.13 -32.81 12.00
C GLU A 252 -22.40 -32.95 11.16
N VAL A 253 -22.46 -32.27 10.02
CA VAL A 253 -23.59 -32.36 9.07
C VAL A 253 -23.05 -32.80 7.72
N GLY A 254 -23.62 -33.86 7.14
CA GLY A 254 -23.12 -34.49 5.92
C GLY A 254 -22.22 -35.71 6.18
N SER A 255 -21.98 -36.52 5.14
CA SER A 255 -21.10 -37.69 5.22
C SER A 255 -19.68 -37.32 4.77
N ARG A 256 -18.66 -37.85 5.46
CA ARG A 256 -17.25 -37.77 5.01
C ARG A 256 -16.90 -38.76 3.90
N GLN A 257 -17.79 -39.72 3.62
CA GLN A 257 -17.54 -40.73 2.60
C GLN A 257 -17.87 -40.18 1.22
N ALA A 258 -16.98 -39.39 0.65
CA ALA A 258 -16.93 -39.21 -0.80
C ALA A 258 -16.44 -40.53 -1.42
N SER A 259 -17.34 -41.32 -1.99
CA SER A 259 -16.94 -42.38 -2.91
C SER A 259 -16.13 -41.77 -4.06
N SER A 260 -15.06 -42.43 -4.48
CA SER A 260 -14.11 -42.04 -5.55
C SER A 260 -14.72 -41.80 -6.95
N LEU A 261 -16.04 -41.78 -7.09
CA LEU A 261 -16.79 -41.81 -8.34
C LEU A 261 -17.31 -40.45 -8.85
N GLY A 262 -16.90 -39.32 -8.25
CA GLY A 262 -16.98 -37.99 -8.88
C GLY A 262 -18.36 -37.41 -9.23
N LEU A 263 -19.46 -38.09 -8.88
CA LEU A 263 -20.82 -37.73 -9.32
C LEU A 263 -21.87 -37.87 -8.19
N LEU A 264 -21.68 -37.16 -7.07
CA LEU A 264 -22.70 -37.09 -6.01
C LEU A 264 -23.09 -35.64 -5.70
N GLY A 265 -24.39 -35.44 -5.50
CA GLY A 265 -25.05 -34.14 -5.38
C GLY A 265 -24.48 -33.27 -4.26
N GLN A 266 -24.26 -32.00 -4.57
CA GLN A 266 -23.83 -31.00 -3.61
C GLN A 266 -25.01 -30.63 -2.72
N GLY A 267 -24.97 -31.12 -1.50
CA GLY A 267 -25.93 -30.77 -0.48
C GLY A 267 -25.48 -29.62 0.41
N ALA A 268 -26.39 -28.71 0.74
CA ALA A 268 -26.21 -27.62 1.68
C ALA A 268 -26.61 -28.05 3.10
N GLY A 269 -25.66 -28.56 3.88
CA GLY A 269 -25.87 -28.84 5.29
C GLY A 269 -25.93 -27.56 6.14
N ARG A 270 -26.78 -27.51 7.16
CA ARG A 270 -26.88 -26.36 8.09
C ARG A 270 -26.55 -26.75 9.53
N VAL A 271 -25.58 -26.08 10.13
CA VAL A 271 -25.27 -26.17 11.56
C VAL A 271 -25.58 -24.84 12.23
N VAL A 272 -26.38 -24.85 13.30
CA VAL A 272 -26.75 -23.67 14.08
C VAL A 272 -26.42 -23.90 15.55
N VAL A 273 -25.64 -22.99 16.15
CA VAL A 273 -25.28 -23.01 17.57
C VAL A 273 -25.66 -21.65 18.17
N GLU A 274 -26.56 -21.61 19.15
CA GLU A 274 -27.04 -20.36 19.77
C GLU A 274 -26.99 -20.44 21.31
N ASP A 275 -26.35 -19.49 21.99
CA ASP A 275 -26.34 -19.39 23.46
C ASP A 275 -25.81 -20.68 24.14
N VAL A 276 -24.59 -21.10 23.74
CA VAL A 276 -23.96 -22.35 24.18
C VAL A 276 -22.72 -22.11 25.03
N LEU A 277 -22.69 -22.71 26.23
CA LEU A 277 -21.55 -22.66 27.14
C LEU A 277 -20.79 -23.99 27.11
N ILE A 278 -19.52 -23.99 26.69
CA ILE A 278 -18.63 -25.17 26.70
C ILE A 278 -17.48 -24.89 27.67
N THR A 279 -17.48 -25.60 28.78
CA THR A 279 -16.42 -25.53 29.81
C THR A 279 -15.60 -26.80 29.79
N SER A 280 -14.38 -26.76 30.29
CA SER A 280 -13.62 -28.00 30.51
C SER A 280 -12.62 -27.86 31.65
N LYS A 281 -12.69 -28.82 32.58
CA LYS A 281 -11.67 -28.98 33.63
C LYS A 281 -10.35 -29.55 33.09
N VAL A 282 -10.40 -30.33 32.01
CA VAL A 282 -9.26 -31.09 31.47
C VAL A 282 -9.25 -30.95 29.96
N ILE A 283 -8.28 -30.19 29.48
CA ILE A 283 -8.22 -29.81 28.08
C ILE A 283 -7.05 -30.56 27.45
N ASP A 284 -7.37 -31.53 26.62
CA ASP A 284 -6.40 -32.15 25.74
C ASP A 284 -5.95 -31.11 24.71
N LYS A 285 -4.64 -30.85 24.65
CA LYS A 285 -4.04 -29.84 23.77
C LYS A 285 -4.26 -30.15 22.29
N SER A 286 -4.50 -31.42 21.95
CA SER A 286 -4.53 -31.89 20.56
C SER A 286 -5.91 -31.87 19.90
N SER A 287 -7.00 -31.72 20.66
CA SER A 287 -8.37 -31.86 20.16
C SER A 287 -9.17 -30.57 20.32
N PRO A 288 -9.98 -30.17 19.32
CA PRO A 288 -10.88 -29.03 19.47
C PRO A 288 -11.96 -29.34 20.53
N MET A 289 -12.22 -28.37 21.39
CA MET A 289 -13.30 -28.36 22.37
C MET A 289 -14.67 -28.18 21.71
N LEU A 290 -14.72 -27.46 20.58
CA LEU A 290 -15.89 -27.39 19.72
C LEU A 290 -15.45 -27.63 18.28
N ALA A 291 -15.96 -28.67 17.65
CA ALA A 291 -15.78 -28.94 16.23
C ALA A 291 -17.13 -28.83 15.51
N LEU A 292 -17.29 -27.83 14.63
CA LEU A 292 -18.45 -27.67 13.76
C LEU A 292 -18.04 -27.97 12.32
N ILE A 293 -18.53 -29.07 11.75
CA ILE A 293 -18.10 -29.55 10.45
C ILE A 293 -19.32 -29.67 9.53
N ALA A 294 -19.32 -28.94 8.42
CA ALA A 294 -20.37 -29.00 7.39
C ALA A 294 -19.76 -29.18 5.99
N PRO A 295 -19.41 -30.43 5.58
CA PRO A 295 -19.02 -30.76 4.22
C PRO A 295 -20.10 -30.33 3.20
N GLY A 296 -19.66 -29.81 2.05
CA GLY A 296 -20.55 -29.56 0.90
C GLY A 296 -20.60 -28.12 0.40
N GLY A 297 -21.04 -27.97 -0.85
CA GLY A 297 -21.35 -26.68 -1.47
C GLY A 297 -22.71 -26.17 -1.04
N GLY A 298 -22.77 -24.93 -0.54
CA GLY A 298 -23.99 -24.32 0.00
C GLY A 298 -24.15 -24.48 1.51
N SER A 299 -23.30 -25.27 2.17
CA SER A 299 -23.36 -25.52 3.61
C SER A 299 -23.18 -24.23 4.42
N GLN A 300 -23.90 -24.12 5.54
CA GLN A 300 -23.89 -22.96 6.42
C GLN A 300 -23.62 -23.37 7.87
N VAL A 301 -22.62 -22.77 8.49
CA VAL A 301 -22.43 -22.82 9.95
C VAL A 301 -22.76 -21.46 10.54
N ARG A 302 -23.69 -21.40 11.49
CA ARG A 302 -24.04 -20.20 12.24
C ARG A 302 -23.77 -20.41 13.73
N VAL A 303 -22.95 -19.56 14.33
CA VAL A 303 -22.68 -19.53 15.77
C VAL A 303 -23.10 -18.17 16.33
N ARG A 304 -23.88 -18.15 17.41
CA ARG A 304 -24.30 -16.94 18.12
C ARG A 304 -24.22 -17.15 19.63
N GLY A 305 -23.52 -16.32 20.39
CA GLY A 305 -23.54 -16.37 21.85
C GLY A 305 -22.89 -17.64 22.41
N ALA A 306 -21.67 -17.97 21.98
CA ALA A 306 -20.98 -19.17 22.46
C ALA A 306 -19.82 -18.80 23.36
N ASP A 307 -19.76 -19.39 24.56
CA ASP A 307 -18.65 -19.24 25.50
C ASP A 307 -17.86 -20.55 25.52
N VAL A 308 -16.59 -20.54 25.09
CA VAL A 308 -15.78 -21.78 24.99
C VAL A 308 -14.47 -21.68 25.76
N GLU A 309 -14.23 -22.64 26.66
CA GLU A 309 -12.93 -22.87 27.29
C GLU A 309 -12.09 -23.85 26.46
N GLY A 310 -11.33 -23.35 25.49
CA GLY A 310 -10.38 -24.13 24.67
C GLY A 310 -10.53 -23.93 23.18
N ASN A 311 -9.90 -24.80 22.37
CA ASN A 311 -9.78 -24.58 20.93
C ASN A 311 -11.11 -24.84 20.20
N VAL A 312 -11.48 -23.99 19.25
CA VAL A 312 -12.66 -24.15 18.39
C VAL A 312 -12.23 -24.35 16.94
N LEU A 313 -12.75 -25.40 16.31
CA LEU A 313 -12.61 -25.67 14.89
C LEU A 313 -13.99 -25.54 14.22
N ILE A 314 -14.11 -24.64 13.25
CA ILE A 314 -15.29 -24.55 12.39
C ILE A 314 -14.82 -24.73 10.95
N GLU A 315 -15.34 -25.76 10.30
CA GLU A 315 -14.96 -26.15 8.95
C GLU A 315 -16.19 -26.34 8.09
N VAL A 316 -16.24 -25.60 6.97
CA VAL A 316 -17.30 -25.69 5.97
C VAL A 316 -16.66 -25.95 4.61
N GLY A 317 -17.22 -26.91 3.88
CA GLY A 317 -16.69 -27.34 2.59
C GLY A 317 -15.95 -28.67 2.67
N HIS A 318 -15.60 -29.21 1.50
CA HIS A 318 -14.97 -30.53 1.37
C HIS A 318 -13.50 -30.35 0.99
N ASP A 319 -12.59 -31.05 1.68
CA ASP A 319 -11.23 -31.32 1.19
C ASP A 319 -11.37 -32.27 0.00
N ALA A 320 -11.63 -31.75 -1.20
CA ALA A 320 -11.76 -32.58 -2.39
C ALA A 320 -10.47 -33.40 -2.53
N SER A 321 -10.58 -34.73 -2.40
CA SER A 321 -9.49 -35.61 -2.83
C SER A 321 -9.21 -35.29 -4.31
N PRO A 322 -7.93 -35.21 -4.73
CA PRO A 322 -7.58 -34.78 -6.07
C PRO A 322 -8.35 -35.65 -7.08
N PRO A 323 -9.09 -35.05 -8.03
CA PRO A 323 -9.81 -35.82 -9.03
C PRO A 323 -8.82 -36.69 -9.81
N ASP A 324 -9.22 -37.93 -10.10
CA ASP A 324 -8.45 -38.79 -11.00
C ASP A 324 -8.27 -38.02 -12.33
N PRO A 325 -7.02 -37.81 -12.79
CA PRO A 325 -6.72 -36.99 -13.97
C PRO A 325 -7.38 -37.51 -15.27
N SER A 326 -7.89 -38.74 -15.28
CA SER A 326 -8.58 -39.33 -16.43
C SER A 326 -10.06 -38.95 -16.54
N SER A 327 -10.68 -38.40 -15.49
CA SER A 327 -12.15 -38.33 -15.40
C SER A 327 -12.81 -37.18 -16.17
N GLY A 328 -12.10 -36.10 -16.52
CA GLY A 328 -12.65 -34.98 -17.30
C GLY A 328 -13.83 -34.24 -16.64
N VAL A 329 -14.15 -34.53 -15.38
CA VAL A 329 -15.30 -33.96 -14.67
C VAL A 329 -14.92 -32.62 -14.05
N ALA A 330 -15.69 -31.57 -14.37
CA ALA A 330 -15.56 -30.26 -13.73
C ALA A 330 -15.90 -30.37 -12.23
N SER A 331 -14.98 -29.95 -11.36
CA SER A 331 -15.26 -29.83 -9.93
C SER A 331 -16.32 -28.75 -9.74
N GLY A 332 -17.50 -29.12 -9.23
CA GLY A 332 -18.50 -28.15 -8.83
C GLY A 332 -17.94 -27.30 -7.68
N GLY A 333 -17.70 -26.01 -7.94
CA GLY A 333 -17.26 -25.06 -6.91
C GLY A 333 -18.41 -24.75 -5.96
N GLY A 334 -18.55 -25.54 -4.90
CA GLY A 334 -19.52 -25.28 -3.84
C GLY A 334 -19.08 -24.11 -2.95
N SER A 335 -19.96 -23.14 -2.69
CA SER A 335 -19.70 -22.02 -1.78
C SER A 335 -20.14 -22.36 -0.36
N GLY A 336 -19.23 -22.39 0.62
CA GLY A 336 -19.57 -22.55 2.04
C GLY A 336 -19.76 -21.21 2.75
N LYS A 337 -20.70 -21.10 3.69
CA LYS A 337 -20.85 -19.90 4.54
C LYS A 337 -20.61 -20.21 6.02
N VAL A 338 -19.79 -19.42 6.67
CA VAL A 338 -19.56 -19.44 8.12
C VAL A 338 -19.94 -18.07 8.66
N HIS A 339 -20.91 -18.02 9.57
CA HIS A 339 -21.32 -16.80 10.26
C HIS A 339 -21.17 -17.00 11.77
N VAL A 340 -20.14 -16.41 12.37
CA VAL A 340 -19.87 -16.47 13.81
C VAL A 340 -20.11 -15.08 14.40
N ARG A 341 -20.94 -15.01 15.42
CA ARG A 341 -21.26 -13.79 16.16
C ARG A 341 -21.23 -14.05 17.66
N ASP A 342 -20.76 -13.10 18.46
CA ASP A 342 -20.81 -13.19 19.93
C ASP A 342 -20.14 -14.49 20.45
N LEU A 343 -18.96 -14.85 19.89
CA LEU A 343 -18.15 -15.99 20.34
C LEU A 343 -17.08 -15.48 21.32
N HIS A 344 -17.09 -15.99 22.54
CA HIS A 344 -16.17 -15.59 23.60
C HIS A 344 -15.29 -16.77 24.04
N PHE A 345 -13.98 -16.55 24.10
CA PHE A 345 -13.03 -17.48 24.70
C PHE A 345 -12.70 -16.99 26.09
N THR A 346 -13.13 -17.74 27.11
CA THR A 346 -12.87 -17.40 28.50
C THR A 346 -11.49 -17.86 28.97
N LYS A 347 -10.85 -18.78 28.23
CA LYS A 347 -9.52 -19.31 28.55
C LYS A 347 -8.80 -19.89 27.33
N TRP A 348 -7.59 -19.40 27.05
CA TRP A 348 -6.68 -20.04 26.09
C TRP A 348 -5.89 -21.19 26.72
N VAL A 349 -5.69 -22.28 25.96
CA VAL A 349 -5.25 -23.55 26.53
C VAL A 349 -3.94 -24.08 25.98
N ASP A 350 -3.63 -23.80 24.72
CA ASP A 350 -2.38 -24.28 24.13
C ASP A 350 -1.72 -23.27 23.18
N LYS A 351 -0.41 -23.07 23.37
CA LYS A 351 0.41 -22.16 22.57
C LYS A 351 0.73 -22.68 21.16
N THR A 352 0.50 -23.97 20.89
CA THR A 352 0.92 -24.58 19.62
C THR A 352 -0.14 -24.58 18.53
N SER A 353 -1.38 -24.22 18.86
CA SER A 353 -2.53 -24.20 17.94
C SER A 353 -3.34 -22.91 18.07
N PRO A 354 -4.02 -22.45 17.00
CA PRO A 354 -4.94 -21.33 17.09
C PRO A 354 -6.10 -21.65 18.04
N SER A 355 -6.51 -20.67 18.87
CA SER A 355 -7.71 -20.74 19.71
C SER A 355 -8.96 -20.92 18.83
N LEU A 356 -9.00 -20.23 17.69
CA LEU A 356 -10.09 -20.35 16.71
C LEU A 356 -9.51 -20.63 15.33
N MET A 357 -9.97 -21.71 14.69
CA MET A 357 -9.75 -21.98 13.27
C MET A 357 -11.09 -21.97 12.54
N LEU A 358 -11.32 -20.94 11.70
CA LEU A 358 -12.43 -20.92 10.75
C LEU A 358 -11.91 -21.28 9.36
N ARG A 359 -12.49 -22.31 8.75
CA ARG A 359 -12.19 -22.73 7.38
C ARG A 359 -13.47 -22.77 6.56
N ALA A 360 -13.51 -22.00 5.47
CA ALA A 360 -14.54 -22.15 4.46
C ALA A 360 -13.88 -22.47 3.11
N LEU A 361 -13.89 -23.75 2.74
CA LEU A 361 -13.25 -24.27 1.53
C LEU A 361 -14.21 -24.12 0.33
N GLY A 362 -13.67 -23.86 -0.86
CA GLY A 362 -14.44 -23.71 -2.10
C GLY A 362 -14.54 -22.27 -2.62
N GLY A 363 -14.89 -22.14 -3.91
CA GLY A 363 -15.08 -20.84 -4.56
C GLY A 363 -16.41 -20.19 -4.17
N GLY A 364 -16.41 -18.89 -3.87
CA GLY A 364 -17.61 -18.19 -3.39
C GLY A 364 -17.87 -18.32 -1.89
N SER A 365 -16.94 -18.93 -1.14
CA SER A 365 -17.09 -19.13 0.29
C SER A 365 -17.03 -17.80 1.06
N GLU A 366 -17.86 -17.68 2.10
CA GLU A 366 -17.98 -16.49 2.95
C GLU A 366 -17.70 -16.84 4.41
N VAL A 367 -16.76 -16.15 5.05
CA VAL A 367 -16.56 -16.21 6.51
C VAL A 367 -16.87 -14.84 7.08
N THR A 368 -17.85 -14.78 7.97
CA THR A 368 -18.18 -13.59 8.77
C THR A 368 -17.88 -13.88 10.23
N LEU A 369 -17.05 -13.06 10.87
CA LEU A 369 -16.79 -13.10 12.30
C LEU A 369 -17.09 -11.72 12.91
N ALA A 370 -18.05 -11.65 13.83
CA ALA A 370 -18.56 -10.40 14.37
C ALA A 370 -18.67 -10.40 15.90
N SER A 371 -18.45 -9.25 16.54
CA SER A 371 -18.77 -9.01 17.96
C SER A 371 -18.21 -10.08 18.92
N SER A 372 -16.99 -10.57 18.66
CA SER A 372 -16.41 -11.75 19.33
C SER A 372 -15.15 -11.36 20.11
N SER A 373 -14.86 -12.02 21.22
CA SER A 373 -13.68 -11.75 22.03
C SER A 373 -12.81 -12.99 22.25
N PHE A 374 -11.52 -12.88 21.99
CA PHE A 374 -10.59 -14.00 22.03
C PHE A 374 -9.45 -13.75 23.02
N GLU A 375 -9.12 -14.78 23.80
CA GLU A 375 -7.80 -14.92 24.42
C GLU A 375 -6.98 -15.87 23.54
N GLY A 376 -5.91 -15.37 22.92
CA GLY A 376 -5.02 -16.15 22.04
C GLY A 376 -5.27 -16.00 20.52
N PRO A 377 -4.51 -16.75 19.69
CA PRO A 377 -4.45 -16.57 18.24
C PRO A 377 -5.69 -17.07 17.51
N VAL A 378 -6.14 -16.30 16.52
CA VAL A 378 -7.28 -16.57 15.63
C VAL A 378 -6.77 -16.72 14.20
N ARG A 379 -7.20 -17.80 13.53
CA ARG A 379 -6.87 -18.08 12.13
C ARG A 379 -8.15 -18.24 11.30
N LEU A 380 -8.29 -17.39 10.29
CA LEU A 380 -9.39 -17.37 9.35
C LEU A 380 -8.86 -17.74 7.96
N GLU A 381 -9.35 -18.84 7.39
CA GLU A 381 -8.97 -19.31 6.06
C GLU A 381 -10.21 -19.45 5.17
N VAL A 382 -10.18 -18.83 3.98
CA VAL A 382 -11.22 -18.98 2.97
C VAL A 382 -10.61 -19.40 1.64
N GLY A 383 -11.10 -20.49 1.06
CA GLY A 383 -10.61 -21.04 -0.21
C GLY A 383 -9.80 -22.34 -0.06
N SER A 384 -9.55 -23.03 -1.18
CA SER A 384 -8.86 -24.32 -1.20
C SER A 384 -7.34 -24.18 -1.20
N ARG A 385 -6.62 -24.97 -0.38
CA ARG A 385 -5.15 -25.01 -0.37
C ARG A 385 -4.52 -25.81 -1.54
N GLN A 386 -5.29 -26.54 -2.34
CA GLN A 386 -4.78 -27.53 -3.29
C GLN A 386 -5.04 -27.18 -4.78
N ALA A 387 -4.39 -26.13 -5.31
CA ALA A 387 -4.52 -25.74 -6.72
C ALA A 387 -3.22 -25.92 -7.55
N SER A 388 -2.35 -26.87 -7.22
CA SER A 388 -0.98 -26.92 -7.79
C SER A 388 -0.69 -28.05 -8.78
N PHE A 389 -1.65 -28.62 -9.53
CA PHE A 389 -1.29 -29.73 -10.46
C PHE A 389 -1.78 -29.69 -11.92
N LEU A 390 -2.78 -28.91 -12.34
CA LEU A 390 -3.11 -28.80 -13.78
C LEU A 390 -3.78 -27.45 -14.10
N GLY A 391 -3.29 -26.78 -15.15
CA GLY A 391 -3.58 -25.40 -15.56
C GLY A 391 -5.00 -25.10 -16.07
N LEU A 392 -6.04 -25.61 -15.43
CA LEU A 392 -7.45 -25.31 -15.68
C LEU A 392 -8.19 -25.29 -14.34
N VAL A 393 -8.04 -24.23 -13.55
CA VAL A 393 -8.78 -24.04 -12.29
C VAL A 393 -9.29 -22.61 -12.19
N GLY A 394 -10.61 -22.44 -12.15
CA GLY A 394 -11.22 -21.17 -11.77
C GLY A 394 -11.17 -21.02 -10.25
N GLY A 395 -10.20 -20.26 -9.75
CA GLY A 395 -10.21 -19.81 -8.35
C GLY A 395 -11.46 -18.96 -8.12
N GLY A 396 -12.43 -19.47 -7.37
CA GLY A 396 -13.62 -18.68 -7.03
C GLY A 396 -13.31 -17.67 -5.93
N ALA A 397 -13.76 -16.43 -6.10
CA ALA A 397 -13.58 -15.36 -5.13
C ALA A 397 -14.14 -15.74 -3.75
N GLY A 398 -13.32 -15.65 -2.70
CA GLY A 398 -13.74 -15.80 -1.31
C GLY A 398 -14.04 -14.45 -0.67
N LYS A 399 -14.94 -14.41 0.32
CA LYS A 399 -15.19 -13.20 1.12
C LYS A 399 -14.92 -13.48 2.60
N VAL A 400 -14.05 -12.68 3.21
CA VAL A 400 -13.86 -12.66 4.67
C VAL A 400 -14.34 -11.31 5.18
N SER A 401 -15.22 -11.32 6.17
CA SER A 401 -15.67 -10.12 6.88
C SER A 401 -15.41 -10.32 8.38
N VAL A 402 -14.65 -9.42 8.97
CA VAL A 402 -14.32 -9.37 10.39
C VAL A 402 -14.82 -8.03 10.93
N SER A 403 -15.68 -8.02 11.95
CA SER A 403 -16.18 -6.77 12.55
C SER A 403 -16.24 -6.83 14.07
N ASP A 404 -15.86 -5.76 14.76
CA ASP A 404 -16.00 -5.62 16.22
C ASP A 404 -15.38 -6.78 17.01
N ILE A 405 -14.10 -7.08 16.73
CA ILE A 405 -13.38 -8.17 17.41
C ILE A 405 -12.39 -7.59 18.42
N SER A 406 -12.35 -8.16 19.62
CA SER A 406 -11.27 -7.90 20.58
C SER A 406 -10.42 -9.16 20.75
N ILE A 407 -9.12 -9.09 20.43
CA ILE A 407 -8.17 -10.18 20.65
C ILE A 407 -7.13 -9.70 21.64
N SER A 408 -7.18 -10.25 22.86
CA SER A 408 -6.17 -9.98 23.88
C SER A 408 -5.20 -11.15 24.00
N SER A 409 -3.93 -10.86 24.23
CA SER A 409 -2.94 -11.88 24.53
C SER A 409 -2.16 -11.50 25.77
N LYS A 410 -2.62 -11.98 26.93
CA LYS A 410 -1.87 -11.90 28.18
C LYS A 410 -0.59 -12.74 28.18
N LEU A 411 -0.44 -13.64 27.22
CA LEU A 411 0.69 -14.56 27.14
C LEU A 411 1.76 -14.07 26.17
N HIS A 412 3.02 -14.13 26.61
CA HIS A 412 4.18 -14.04 25.73
C HIS A 412 4.17 -15.28 24.82
N ILE A 413 3.78 -15.09 23.57
CA ILE A 413 3.79 -16.11 22.52
C ILE A 413 5.20 -16.12 21.91
N ASP A 414 5.86 -17.27 21.90
CA ASP A 414 7.16 -17.41 21.26
C ASP A 414 7.01 -17.30 19.72
N LYS A 415 7.59 -16.24 19.16
CA LYS A 415 8.04 -15.92 17.77
C LYS A 415 7.30 -16.43 16.50
N ILE A 416 6.41 -17.40 16.52
CA ILE A 416 6.11 -18.19 15.31
C ILE A 416 4.75 -17.86 14.68
N TRP A 417 3.76 -17.35 15.43
CA TRP A 417 2.39 -17.19 14.91
C TRP A 417 1.85 -15.76 15.02
N PRO A 418 1.22 -15.21 13.96
CA PRO A 418 0.38 -14.02 14.08
C PRO A 418 -0.83 -14.32 14.98
N ILE A 419 -1.24 -13.33 15.78
CA ILE A 419 -2.43 -13.39 16.63
C ILE A 419 -3.71 -13.35 15.81
N LEU A 420 -3.72 -12.62 14.69
CA LEU A 420 -4.79 -12.70 13.70
C LEU A 420 -4.18 -13.02 12.34
N ALA A 421 -4.55 -14.16 11.78
CA ALA A 421 -4.24 -14.52 10.39
C ALA A 421 -5.53 -14.52 9.57
N VAL A 422 -5.64 -13.65 8.58
CA VAL A 422 -6.73 -13.68 7.59
C VAL A 422 -6.14 -14.04 6.24
N VAL A 423 -6.50 -15.21 5.72
CA VAL A 423 -5.97 -15.75 4.47
C VAL A 423 -7.12 -15.99 3.50
N ALA A 424 -7.16 -15.22 2.41
CA ALA A 424 -8.16 -15.33 1.36
C ALA A 424 -7.49 -15.55 -0.01
N PRO A 425 -7.02 -16.78 -0.33
CA PRO A 425 -6.47 -17.15 -1.63
C PRO A 425 -7.46 -16.90 -2.78
N GLY A 426 -6.92 -16.73 -3.98
CA GLY A 426 -7.70 -16.58 -5.21
C GLY A 426 -7.96 -15.12 -5.63
N GLY A 427 -7.99 -14.93 -6.94
CA GLY A 427 -8.28 -13.63 -7.54
C GLY A 427 -9.76 -13.24 -7.39
N GLY A 428 -10.03 -11.99 -7.01
CA GLY A 428 -11.37 -11.50 -6.69
C GLY A 428 -11.77 -11.61 -5.22
N SER A 429 -10.91 -12.21 -4.37
CA SER A 429 -11.18 -12.34 -2.95
C SER A 429 -11.27 -10.98 -2.24
N GLN A 430 -12.21 -10.86 -1.31
CA GLN A 430 -12.46 -9.64 -0.54
C GLN A 430 -12.22 -9.91 0.95
N VAL A 431 -11.35 -9.13 1.58
CA VAL A 431 -11.18 -9.10 3.03
C VAL A 431 -11.65 -7.76 3.55
N HIS A 432 -12.63 -7.76 4.44
CA HIS A 432 -13.09 -6.58 5.15
C HIS A 432 -12.84 -6.78 6.64
N VAL A 433 -12.09 -5.88 7.28
CA VAL A 433 -11.85 -5.89 8.73
C VAL A 433 -12.27 -4.53 9.27
N GLN A 434 -13.21 -4.49 10.21
CA GLN A 434 -13.70 -3.25 10.83
C GLN A 434 -13.71 -3.36 12.36
N GLY A 435 -13.28 -2.32 13.09
CA GLY A 435 -13.46 -2.25 14.54
C GLY A 435 -12.70 -3.35 15.30
N ALA A 436 -11.54 -3.77 14.81
CA ALA A 436 -10.75 -4.81 15.46
C ALA A 436 -9.76 -4.17 16.43
N ASP A 437 -9.82 -4.60 17.68
CA ASP A 437 -8.87 -4.28 18.75
C ASP A 437 -7.98 -5.52 18.98
N VAL A 438 -6.70 -5.44 18.61
CA VAL A 438 -5.79 -6.60 18.64
C VAL A 438 -4.51 -6.27 19.40
N GLU A 439 -4.26 -7.02 20.49
CA GLU A 439 -3.01 -6.98 21.23
C GLU A 439 -1.96 -7.90 20.59
N GLY A 440 -1.38 -7.48 19.45
CA GLY A 440 -0.17 -8.07 18.88
C GLY A 440 -0.12 -8.17 17.36
N ASN A 441 0.63 -9.14 16.83
CA ASN A 441 0.95 -9.22 15.40
C ASN A 441 -0.23 -9.73 14.56
N VAL A 442 -0.50 -9.08 13.43
CA VAL A 442 -1.56 -9.41 12.48
C VAL A 442 -0.99 -9.60 11.08
N LEU A 443 -1.40 -10.71 10.47
CA LEU A 443 -1.09 -11.08 9.10
C LEU A 443 -2.38 -11.14 8.30
N ILE A 444 -2.48 -10.34 7.25
CA ILE A 444 -3.60 -10.38 6.32
C ILE A 444 -3.02 -10.60 4.92
N GLU A 445 -3.33 -11.76 4.35
CA GLU A 445 -2.91 -12.18 3.02
C GLU A 445 -4.13 -12.34 2.11
N VAL A 446 -4.17 -11.57 1.02
CA VAL A 446 -5.29 -11.59 0.06
C VAL A 446 -4.75 -11.95 -1.31
N GLY A 447 -5.15 -13.10 -1.87
CA GLY A 447 -4.85 -13.46 -3.27
C GLY A 447 -3.60 -14.30 -3.54
N HIS A 448 -2.92 -14.84 -2.52
CA HIS A 448 -1.67 -15.60 -2.71
C HIS A 448 -1.90 -17.06 -3.15
N ASP A 449 -1.35 -17.47 -4.30
CA ASP A 449 -1.45 -18.84 -4.85
C ASP A 449 -0.23 -19.74 -4.58
N ALA A 450 0.87 -19.25 -3.98
CA ALA A 450 2.04 -20.10 -3.73
C ALA A 450 1.97 -20.85 -2.39
N SER A 451 2.01 -22.18 -2.48
CA SER A 451 2.35 -23.07 -1.37
C SER A 451 3.79 -22.82 -0.92
N PRO A 452 4.07 -22.63 0.38
CA PRO A 452 5.41 -22.31 0.88
C PRO A 452 6.40 -23.50 0.91
N SER A 453 6.13 -24.65 0.27
CA SER A 453 6.85 -25.91 0.58
C SER A 453 7.61 -26.63 -0.55
N ASP A 454 7.82 -26.08 -1.75
CA ASP A 454 8.60 -26.81 -2.78
C ASP A 454 9.47 -25.92 -3.70
N PRO A 455 10.81 -25.88 -3.50
CA PRO A 455 11.70 -25.02 -4.28
C PRO A 455 12.20 -25.62 -5.61
N THR A 456 11.70 -26.76 -6.10
CA THR A 456 12.32 -27.45 -7.27
C THR A 456 11.39 -27.84 -8.43
N GLY A 457 10.09 -27.59 -8.35
CA GLY A 457 9.14 -27.94 -9.42
C GLY A 457 8.93 -26.84 -10.45
N VAL A 458 9.33 -27.07 -11.71
CA VAL A 458 8.98 -26.22 -12.86
C VAL A 458 7.47 -26.34 -13.13
N VAL A 459 6.69 -25.31 -12.77
CA VAL A 459 5.22 -25.25 -12.96
C VAL A 459 4.87 -24.03 -13.81
N GLY A 460 4.05 -24.23 -14.85
CA GLY A 460 3.50 -23.15 -15.67
C GLY A 460 2.50 -22.32 -14.89
N VAL A 461 2.80 -21.03 -14.68
CA VAL A 461 1.96 -20.08 -13.95
C VAL A 461 0.75 -19.69 -14.82
N ALA A 462 -0.46 -20.03 -14.38
CA ALA A 462 -1.70 -19.55 -14.99
C ALA A 462 -1.94 -18.09 -14.57
N THR A 463 -1.88 -17.15 -15.52
CA THR A 463 -2.12 -15.72 -15.30
C THR A 463 -3.62 -15.40 -15.26
N GLY A 464 -4.30 -15.77 -14.18
CA GLY A 464 -5.69 -15.35 -13.93
C GLY A 464 -5.74 -13.89 -13.42
N PRO A 465 -6.46 -12.97 -14.08
CA PRO A 465 -6.45 -11.52 -13.78
C PRO A 465 -7.30 -11.10 -12.56
N GLY A 466 -7.45 -11.95 -11.54
CA GLY A 466 -8.36 -11.64 -10.44
C GLY A 466 -7.74 -10.71 -9.40
N ALA A 467 -8.18 -9.46 -9.35
CA ALA A 467 -7.81 -8.46 -8.35
C ALA A 467 -8.37 -8.80 -6.96
N GLY A 468 -7.51 -8.98 -5.95
CA GLY A 468 -7.93 -9.09 -4.56
C GLY A 468 -8.23 -7.71 -3.94
N LYS A 469 -9.21 -7.60 -3.05
CA LYS A 469 -9.48 -6.35 -2.30
C LYS A 469 -9.37 -6.59 -0.80
N ALA A 470 -8.54 -5.80 -0.12
CA ALA A 470 -8.48 -5.74 1.34
C ALA A 470 -8.93 -4.35 1.79
N ASN A 471 -9.98 -4.26 2.61
CA ASN A 471 -10.43 -3.02 3.21
C ASN A 471 -10.42 -3.12 4.74
N LEU A 472 -9.49 -2.41 5.37
CA LEU A 472 -9.30 -2.32 6.80
C LEU A 472 -9.80 -0.96 7.30
N GLN A 473 -10.66 -0.95 8.30
CA GLN A 473 -11.23 0.27 8.87
C GLN A 473 -11.28 0.18 10.40
N ASP A 474 -11.07 1.29 11.11
CA ASP A 474 -11.23 1.38 12.56
C ASP A 474 -10.41 0.31 13.32
N LEU A 475 -9.15 0.09 12.93
CA LEU A 475 -8.29 -0.89 13.61
C LEU A 475 -7.50 -0.24 14.74
N HIS A 476 -7.52 -0.88 15.92
CA HIS A 476 -6.75 -0.47 17.08
C HIS A 476 -5.77 -1.58 17.45
N PHE A 477 -4.47 -1.29 17.40
CA PHE A 477 -3.43 -2.22 17.81
C PHE A 477 -2.72 -1.71 19.04
N HIS A 478 -2.99 -2.33 20.18
CA HIS A 478 -2.33 -2.04 21.44
C HIS A 478 -1.12 -2.94 21.63
N LYS A 479 0.05 -2.34 21.85
CA LYS A 479 1.25 -3.01 22.38
C LYS A 479 1.87 -4.13 21.52
N ARG A 480 3.19 -4.08 21.39
CA ARG A 480 3.98 -5.09 20.67
C ARG A 480 4.19 -6.38 21.45
N ILE A 481 4.12 -7.52 20.75
CA ILE A 481 4.64 -8.81 21.26
C ILE A 481 6.17 -8.87 21.08
N ASP A 482 6.70 -8.40 19.94
CA ASP A 482 8.11 -8.47 19.59
C ASP A 482 8.59 -7.22 18.82
N LYS A 483 9.86 -6.83 19.03
CA LYS A 483 10.51 -5.70 18.36
C LYS A 483 10.88 -5.99 16.89
N SER A 484 11.01 -7.27 16.53
CA SER A 484 11.56 -7.66 15.21
C SER A 484 10.52 -7.82 14.09
N THR A 485 9.23 -7.84 14.41
CA THR A 485 8.14 -8.10 13.44
C THR A 485 7.22 -6.90 13.27
N PRO A 486 6.73 -6.60 12.04
CA PRO A 486 5.69 -5.59 11.86
C PRO A 486 4.41 -6.03 12.59
N ILE A 487 3.73 -5.08 13.23
CA ILE A 487 2.44 -5.32 13.89
C ILE A 487 1.38 -5.68 12.85
N LEU A 488 1.43 -5.04 11.68
CA LEU A 488 0.57 -5.35 10.56
C LEU A 488 1.43 -5.62 9.33
N LEU A 489 1.33 -6.85 8.81
CA LEU A 489 1.81 -7.21 7.48
C LEU A 489 0.59 -7.46 6.59
N LEU A 490 0.36 -6.54 5.65
CA LEU A 490 -0.62 -6.72 4.58
C LEU A 490 0.11 -7.10 3.30
N ARG A 491 -0.28 -8.23 2.69
CA ARG A 491 0.21 -8.66 1.38
C ARG A 491 -0.94 -8.90 0.43
N ALA A 492 -0.95 -8.18 -0.68
CA ALA A 492 -1.82 -8.46 -1.82
C ALA A 492 -0.95 -8.70 -3.07
N PRO A 493 -0.84 -9.93 -3.60
CA PRO A 493 -0.01 -10.23 -4.76
C PRO A 493 -0.75 -9.85 -6.06
N GLY A 494 -0.12 -8.96 -6.82
CA GLY A 494 -0.32 -8.73 -8.27
C GLY A 494 -1.69 -8.23 -8.76
N GLY A 495 -1.69 -7.56 -9.92
CA GLY A 495 -2.83 -7.53 -10.86
C GLY A 495 -4.15 -6.93 -10.40
N GLY A 496 -4.21 -5.62 -10.15
CA GLY A 496 -5.46 -4.91 -9.84
C GLY A 496 -5.85 -4.95 -8.37
N SER A 497 -5.02 -5.56 -7.52
CA SER A 497 -5.31 -5.68 -6.10
C SER A 497 -5.34 -4.31 -5.41
N GLU A 498 -6.32 -4.11 -4.52
CA GLU A 498 -6.53 -2.86 -3.77
C GLU A 498 -6.45 -3.14 -2.28
N VAL A 499 -5.56 -2.44 -1.57
CA VAL A 499 -5.45 -2.45 -0.11
C VAL A 499 -5.79 -1.08 0.40
N SER A 500 -6.89 -0.94 1.14
CA SER A 500 -7.26 0.28 1.85
C SER A 500 -7.17 0.09 3.36
N VAL A 501 -6.53 1.02 4.06
CA VAL A 501 -6.49 1.10 5.53
C VAL A 501 -6.96 2.48 5.95
N SER A 502 -7.99 2.57 6.80
CA SER A 502 -8.59 3.85 7.18
C SER A 502 -8.95 3.96 8.66
N SER A 503 -8.82 5.15 9.24
CA SER A 503 -9.26 5.45 10.63
C SER A 503 -8.65 4.52 11.70
N SER A 504 -7.38 4.15 11.54
CA SER A 504 -6.73 3.13 12.37
C SER A 504 -5.59 3.69 13.22
N THR A 505 -5.40 3.14 14.41
CA THR A 505 -4.30 3.51 15.33
C THR A 505 -3.38 2.32 15.59
N PHE A 506 -2.07 2.52 15.42
CA PHE A 506 -1.05 1.48 15.58
C PHE A 506 0.00 1.89 16.60
N GLU A 507 0.27 1.06 17.61
CA GLU A 507 1.39 1.24 18.54
C GLU A 507 2.64 0.44 18.11
N GLY A 508 3.19 0.77 16.94
CA GLY A 508 4.43 0.20 16.40
C GLY A 508 4.43 0.10 14.87
N PRO A 509 5.39 -0.62 14.25
CA PRO A 509 5.61 -0.56 12.82
C PRO A 509 4.55 -1.32 12.03
N VAL A 510 4.16 -0.72 10.92
CA VAL A 510 3.19 -1.16 9.93
C VAL A 510 3.90 -1.32 8.59
N ARG A 511 3.75 -2.49 7.96
CA ARG A 511 4.29 -2.76 6.63
C ARG A 511 3.16 -3.16 5.70
N LEU A 512 2.89 -2.33 4.70
CA LEU A 512 1.87 -2.57 3.68
C LEU A 512 2.60 -2.86 2.36
N GLU A 513 2.42 -4.08 1.84
CA GLU A 513 3.02 -4.53 0.58
C GLU A 513 1.91 -4.90 -0.42
N VAL A 514 1.96 -4.32 -1.62
CA VAL A 514 1.08 -4.73 -2.73
C VAL A 514 1.94 -5.10 -3.92
N GLY A 515 2.00 -6.39 -4.25
CA GLY A 515 2.88 -6.99 -5.25
C GLY A 515 3.82 -8.03 -4.64
N SER A 516 4.21 -9.05 -5.41
CA SER A 516 5.26 -9.99 -5.00
C SER A 516 6.63 -9.56 -5.57
N ASN A 517 7.68 -9.69 -4.77
CA ASN A 517 9.07 -9.52 -5.22
C ASN A 517 9.63 -10.78 -5.91
N GLU A 518 8.85 -11.86 -5.98
CA GLU A 518 9.27 -13.14 -6.54
C GLU A 518 8.97 -13.19 -8.05
N ALA A 519 9.69 -12.39 -8.84
CA ALA A 519 9.81 -12.66 -10.26
C ALA A 519 10.74 -13.86 -10.46
N SER A 520 10.18 -15.04 -10.73
CA SER A 520 10.95 -16.19 -11.17
C SER A 520 11.66 -15.87 -12.50
N SER A 521 12.84 -16.46 -12.70
CA SER A 521 13.81 -16.22 -13.78
C SER A 521 13.34 -16.51 -15.23
N LEU A 522 12.02 -16.59 -15.48
CA LEU A 522 11.43 -17.18 -16.69
C LEU A 522 10.76 -16.21 -17.68
N GLY A 523 10.97 -14.89 -17.55
CA GLY A 523 10.76 -13.95 -18.66
C GLY A 523 9.30 -13.73 -19.14
N LEU A 524 8.30 -14.18 -18.39
CA LEU A 524 6.87 -13.94 -18.68
C LEU A 524 6.24 -13.19 -17.50
N VAL A 525 6.37 -11.86 -17.51
CA VAL A 525 5.98 -10.99 -16.40
C VAL A 525 4.65 -10.30 -16.72
N GLY A 526 3.56 -10.79 -16.11
CA GLY A 526 2.33 -10.00 -15.96
C GLY A 526 2.44 -9.09 -14.74
N GLN A 527 3.11 -7.93 -14.86
CA GLN A 527 3.04 -6.90 -13.83
C GLN A 527 1.68 -6.19 -13.95
N GLY A 528 0.78 -6.43 -13.02
CA GLY A 528 -0.46 -5.65 -12.98
C GLY A 528 -0.47 -4.66 -11.83
N ALA A 529 -1.02 -3.47 -12.10
CA ALA A 529 -1.10 -2.33 -11.21
C ALA A 529 -1.77 -2.67 -9.86
N GLY A 530 -1.11 -2.39 -8.75
CA GLY A 530 -1.71 -2.50 -7.41
C GLY A 530 -2.02 -1.13 -6.81
N LYS A 531 -3.06 -1.02 -6.00
CA LYS A 531 -3.42 0.23 -5.32
C LYS A 531 -3.32 0.08 -3.80
N VAL A 532 -2.52 0.90 -3.16
CA VAL A 532 -2.45 1.07 -1.70
C VAL A 532 -3.13 2.40 -1.36
N SER A 533 -4.07 2.40 -0.43
CA SER A 533 -4.71 3.63 0.06
C SER A 533 -4.71 3.62 1.58
N VAL A 534 -4.12 4.63 2.18
CA VAL A 534 -4.03 4.84 3.62
C VAL A 534 -4.71 6.16 3.93
N SER A 535 -5.68 6.18 4.85
CA SER A 535 -6.31 7.43 5.30
C SER A 535 -6.51 7.50 6.80
N ASP A 536 -6.25 8.65 7.42
CA ASP A 536 -6.57 8.90 8.84
C ASP A 536 -5.92 7.87 9.78
N ILE A 537 -4.63 7.60 9.59
CA ILE A 537 -3.87 6.64 10.41
C ILE A 537 -3.01 7.37 11.43
N SER A 538 -3.05 6.94 12.69
CA SER A 538 -2.09 7.38 13.71
C SER A 538 -1.14 6.23 14.05
N ILE A 539 0.17 6.43 13.91
CA ILE A 539 1.19 5.46 14.32
C ILE A 539 2.07 6.07 15.39
N THR A 540 2.00 5.54 16.60
CA THR A 540 2.83 5.96 17.73
C THR A 540 3.89 4.90 18.01
N SER A 541 5.07 5.31 18.46
CA SER A 541 6.07 4.34 18.91
C SER A 541 6.90 4.86 20.08
N ALA A 542 6.85 4.15 21.20
CA ALA A 542 7.65 4.43 22.37
C ALA A 542 9.04 3.73 22.36
N ASP A 543 9.21 2.61 21.63
CA ASP A 543 10.30 1.64 21.89
C ASP A 543 10.91 0.97 20.64
N LEU A 544 10.98 1.67 19.50
CA LEU A 544 11.53 1.11 18.26
C LEU A 544 13.05 1.14 18.15
N ASP A 545 13.59 0.14 17.44
CA ASP A 545 14.96 0.19 16.91
C ASP A 545 15.05 1.36 15.93
N LYS A 546 16.02 2.25 16.16
CA LYS A 546 16.25 3.49 15.40
C LYS A 546 16.43 3.27 13.90
N SER A 547 16.79 2.05 13.49
CA SER A 547 17.16 1.72 12.11
C SER A 547 15.99 1.27 11.20
N SER A 548 14.83 0.89 11.75
CA SER A 548 13.74 0.30 10.96
C SER A 548 12.63 1.33 10.65
N PRO A 549 12.06 1.34 9.43
CA PRO A 549 10.91 2.18 9.13
C PRO A 549 9.69 1.72 9.94
N ILE A 550 8.99 2.70 10.51
CA ILE A 550 7.72 2.52 11.21
C ILE A 550 6.60 2.28 10.22
N LEU A 551 6.55 3.05 9.15
CA LEU A 551 5.61 2.81 8.07
C LEU A 551 6.41 2.47 6.83
N ALA A 552 6.22 1.27 6.30
CA ALA A 552 6.77 0.86 5.02
C ALA A 552 5.60 0.62 4.05
N LEU A 553 5.48 1.47 3.03
CA LEU A 553 4.51 1.31 1.95
C LEU A 553 5.25 0.92 0.68
N VAL A 554 5.04 -0.30 0.18
CA VAL A 554 5.77 -0.83 -0.99
C VAL A 554 4.78 -1.24 -2.06
N ALA A 555 4.95 -0.68 -3.27
CA ALA A 555 4.14 -1.00 -4.44
C ALA A 555 5.04 -1.24 -5.68
N PRO A 556 5.61 -2.44 -5.86
CA PRO A 556 6.69 -2.72 -6.82
C PRO A 556 6.23 -2.95 -8.27
N GLY A 557 5.10 -2.37 -8.71
CA GLY A 557 4.50 -2.67 -10.02
C GLY A 557 4.36 -1.44 -10.92
N GLY A 558 4.51 -1.62 -12.23
CA GLY A 558 4.17 -0.59 -13.18
C GLY A 558 2.65 -0.30 -13.19
N GLY A 559 2.28 0.96 -13.02
CA GLY A 559 0.88 1.39 -12.85
C GLY A 559 0.38 1.35 -11.40
N SER A 560 1.21 0.96 -10.43
CA SER A 560 0.80 0.95 -9.03
C SER A 560 0.58 2.36 -8.47
N GLU A 561 -0.36 2.50 -7.55
CA GLU A 561 -0.71 3.77 -6.92
C GLU A 561 -0.68 3.65 -5.39
N ILE A 562 0.12 4.47 -4.72
CA ILE A 562 0.06 4.65 -3.26
C ILE A 562 -0.62 5.98 -2.96
N ARG A 563 -1.73 5.96 -2.22
CA ARG A 563 -2.38 7.15 -1.67
C ARG A 563 -2.24 7.16 -0.15
N VAL A 564 -1.75 8.25 0.43
CA VAL A 564 -1.72 8.44 1.88
C VAL A 564 -2.39 9.78 2.20
N ARG A 565 -3.37 9.79 3.10
CA ARG A 565 -4.09 10.99 3.52
C ARG A 565 -4.20 11.05 5.05
N GLY A 566 -3.88 12.16 5.69
CA GLY A 566 -4.17 12.36 7.12
C GLY A 566 -3.42 11.39 8.02
N ALA A 567 -2.16 11.07 7.71
CA ALA A 567 -1.37 10.16 8.54
C ALA A 567 -0.53 10.94 9.55
N ASP A 568 -0.62 10.54 10.82
CA ASP A 568 0.18 11.07 11.93
C ASP A 568 1.17 10.00 12.37
N VAL A 569 2.47 10.20 12.10
CA VAL A 569 3.49 9.18 12.32
C VAL A 569 4.60 9.69 13.24
N GLU A 570 4.81 8.97 14.35
CA GLU A 570 5.95 9.19 15.25
C GLU A 570 7.12 8.29 14.88
N GLY A 571 7.85 8.61 13.81
CA GLY A 571 9.15 8.02 13.46
C GLY A 571 9.42 7.91 11.96
N ASN A 572 10.34 7.02 11.57
CA ASN A 572 10.83 6.92 10.18
C ASN A 572 9.79 6.28 9.26
N VAL A 573 9.62 6.80 8.05
CA VAL A 573 8.68 6.30 7.04
C VAL A 573 9.41 6.05 5.74
N LEU A 574 9.19 4.86 5.17
CA LEU A 574 9.67 4.44 3.87
C LEU A 574 8.47 4.25 2.95
N ILE A 575 8.46 4.94 1.82
CA ILE A 575 7.47 4.72 0.76
C ILE A 575 8.25 4.42 -0.52
N GLU A 576 8.02 3.24 -1.07
CA GLU A 576 8.67 2.74 -2.27
C GLU A 576 7.62 2.43 -3.34
N VAL A 577 7.71 3.14 -4.47
CA VAL A 577 6.77 3.03 -5.60
C VAL A 577 7.51 2.66 -6.87
N GLY A 578 7.16 1.51 -7.45
CA GLY A 578 7.89 0.95 -8.59
C GLY A 578 8.99 -0.01 -8.15
N HIS A 579 9.59 -0.69 -9.13
CA HIS A 579 10.61 -1.71 -8.91
C HIS A 579 11.79 -1.43 -9.83
N GLU A 580 13.02 -1.59 -9.31
CA GLU A 580 14.20 -1.67 -10.16
C GLU A 580 14.13 -2.97 -10.97
N ALA A 581 13.65 -2.91 -12.22
CA ALA A 581 13.67 -4.09 -13.06
C ALA A 581 15.09 -4.67 -13.10
N SER A 582 15.24 -5.95 -12.73
CA SER A 582 16.48 -6.68 -12.99
C SER A 582 16.79 -6.55 -14.49
N PRO A 583 18.02 -6.19 -14.88
CA PRO A 583 18.35 -5.97 -16.28
C PRO A 583 17.94 -7.20 -17.09
N PRO A 584 17.19 -7.04 -18.20
CA PRO A 584 16.81 -8.19 -19.02
C PRO A 584 18.08 -8.87 -19.52
N ASP A 585 18.18 -10.19 -19.37
CA ASP A 585 19.20 -10.98 -20.07
C ASP A 585 19.08 -10.65 -21.56
N ALA A 586 20.17 -10.16 -22.17
CA ALA A 586 20.19 -9.49 -23.47
C ALA A 586 19.69 -10.32 -24.68
N ALA A 587 19.21 -11.55 -24.47
CA ALA A 587 18.92 -12.51 -25.51
C ALA A 587 17.47 -12.52 -26.02
N THR A 588 16.47 -11.99 -25.31
CA THR A 588 15.05 -12.30 -25.63
C THR A 588 14.24 -11.19 -26.31
N GLY A 589 14.71 -9.94 -26.39
CA GLY A 589 14.11 -8.91 -27.25
C GLY A 589 12.63 -8.54 -26.98
N VAL A 590 12.02 -9.01 -25.89
CA VAL A 590 10.62 -8.70 -25.57
C VAL A 590 10.56 -7.40 -24.77
N GLY A 591 10.16 -6.31 -25.43
CA GLY A 591 9.90 -5.02 -24.79
C GLY A 591 8.61 -5.03 -23.96
N GLY A 592 8.70 -5.46 -22.70
CA GLY A 592 7.64 -5.25 -21.73
C GLY A 592 7.60 -3.78 -21.31
N GLY A 593 6.52 -3.06 -21.61
CA GLY A 593 6.33 -1.68 -21.16
C GLY A 593 6.24 -1.63 -19.64
N MET A 594 7.23 -1.01 -18.98
CA MET A 594 7.16 -0.72 -17.55
C MET A 594 6.12 0.38 -17.34
N GLY A 595 5.04 0.09 -16.61
CA GLY A 595 4.05 1.10 -16.25
C GLY A 595 4.63 2.12 -15.26
N ALA A 596 4.16 3.36 -15.30
CA ALA A 596 4.51 4.39 -14.33
C ALA A 596 3.81 4.14 -12.98
N GLY A 597 4.56 4.11 -11.88
CA GLY A 597 3.99 4.13 -10.52
C GLY A 597 3.62 5.55 -10.08
N LYS A 598 2.62 5.67 -9.22
CA LYS A 598 2.16 6.95 -8.63
C LYS A 598 2.16 6.90 -7.11
N ALA A 599 2.65 7.94 -6.46
CA ALA A 599 2.56 8.15 -5.02
C ALA A 599 1.90 9.50 -4.75
N HIS A 600 0.73 9.51 -4.12
CA HIS A 600 0.02 10.72 -3.72
C HIS A 600 -0.07 10.79 -2.20
N LEU A 601 0.67 11.72 -1.60
CA LEU A 601 0.78 11.93 -0.16
C LEU A 601 0.14 13.27 0.19
N GLN A 602 -0.84 13.26 1.08
CA GLN A 602 -1.60 14.45 1.50
C GLN A 602 -1.76 14.46 3.01
N ASP A 603 -1.67 15.63 3.65
CA ASP A 603 -1.91 15.80 5.08
C ASP A 603 -1.05 14.84 5.95
N LEU A 604 0.24 14.68 5.60
CA LEU A 604 1.19 13.89 6.41
C LEU A 604 1.75 14.75 7.54
N HIS A 605 1.60 14.30 8.78
CA HIS A 605 2.13 14.98 9.96
C HIS A 605 3.13 14.07 10.68
N PHE A 606 4.35 14.54 10.88
CA PHE A 606 5.37 13.83 11.64
C PHE A 606 5.71 14.59 12.91
N ARG A 607 5.24 14.08 14.05
CA ARG A 607 5.38 14.75 15.35
C ARG A 607 6.73 14.54 16.04
N LYS A 608 7.45 13.46 15.70
CA LYS A 608 8.66 13.07 16.45
C LYS A 608 9.65 12.31 15.59
N TRP A 609 10.85 12.87 15.48
CA TRP A 609 12.00 12.21 14.85
C TRP A 609 12.73 11.30 15.85
N ILE A 610 12.85 10.02 15.51
CA ILE A 610 13.41 9.00 16.43
C ILE A 610 14.93 8.87 16.30
N ASP A 611 15.48 9.05 15.09
CA ASP A 611 16.91 8.86 14.85
C ASP A 611 17.55 9.95 14.01
N LYS A 612 18.58 10.61 14.59
CA LYS A 612 19.29 11.71 13.95
C LYS A 612 20.07 11.31 12.69
N SER A 613 20.30 10.01 12.48
CA SER A 613 21.12 9.50 11.38
C SER A 613 20.35 9.15 10.09
N SER A 614 19.01 9.11 10.14
CA SER A 614 18.18 8.68 9.00
C SER A 614 17.11 9.72 8.64
N PRO A 615 16.75 9.87 7.35
CA PRO A 615 15.64 10.73 6.95
C PRO A 615 14.34 10.23 7.59
N ILE A 616 13.50 11.16 8.08
CA ILE A 616 12.20 10.83 8.67
C ILE A 616 11.23 10.29 7.61
N LEU A 617 11.41 10.75 6.37
CA LEU A 617 10.69 10.27 5.20
C LEU A 617 11.69 9.97 4.10
N MET A 618 11.73 8.71 3.66
CA MET A 618 12.41 8.29 2.45
C MET A 618 11.36 7.88 1.41
N LEU A 619 11.19 8.69 0.37
CA LEU A 619 10.38 8.33 -0.79
C LEU A 619 11.31 7.83 -1.88
N ARG A 620 11.10 6.60 -2.35
CA ARG A 620 11.83 6.03 -3.49
C ARG A 620 10.84 5.69 -4.59
N ALA A 621 11.05 6.24 -5.78
CA ALA A 621 10.30 5.87 -6.96
C ALA A 621 11.24 5.41 -8.09
N PRO A 622 11.85 4.21 -8.00
CA PRO A 622 12.75 3.71 -9.02
C PRO A 622 12.00 3.46 -10.33
N GLY A 623 12.50 4.01 -11.43
CA GLY A 623 11.91 3.86 -12.76
C GLY A 623 11.58 5.19 -13.45
N GLU A 624 11.40 5.11 -14.76
CA GLU A 624 10.95 6.19 -15.62
C GLU A 624 9.43 6.36 -15.55
N GLY A 625 8.95 7.60 -15.65
CA GLY A 625 7.51 7.93 -15.66
C GLY A 625 6.83 7.97 -14.30
N ASN A 626 7.53 7.67 -13.20
CA ASN A 626 6.93 7.69 -11.87
C ASN A 626 6.52 9.11 -11.44
N GLU A 627 5.38 9.23 -10.75
CA GLU A 627 4.88 10.49 -10.22
C GLU A 627 4.80 10.42 -8.69
N VAL A 628 5.47 11.32 -7.99
CA VAL A 628 5.38 11.48 -6.53
C VAL A 628 4.85 12.87 -6.23
N SER A 629 3.69 12.98 -5.58
CA SER A 629 3.13 14.24 -5.11
C SER A 629 3.02 14.27 -3.59
N LEU A 630 3.53 15.30 -2.94
CA LEU A 630 3.40 15.59 -1.52
C LEU A 630 2.64 16.90 -1.33
N SER A 631 1.56 16.90 -0.56
CA SER A 631 0.73 18.09 -0.35
C SER A 631 0.34 18.29 1.12
N SER A 632 0.29 19.55 1.56
CA SER A 632 -0.25 19.97 2.87
C SER A 632 0.36 19.19 4.05
N SER A 633 1.67 18.94 4.02
CA SER A 633 2.36 18.05 4.96
C SER A 633 3.33 18.82 5.85
N SER A 634 3.51 18.36 7.09
CA SER A 634 4.40 18.98 8.06
C SER A 634 5.35 17.96 8.71
N PHE A 635 6.64 18.28 8.80
CA PHE A 635 7.68 17.39 9.32
C PHE A 635 8.50 18.05 10.43
N GLU A 636 8.66 17.37 11.57
CA GLU A 636 9.68 17.70 12.58
C GLU A 636 10.98 16.89 12.33
N GLY A 637 11.61 17.01 11.15
CA GLY A 637 12.81 16.24 10.80
C GLY A 637 13.20 16.31 9.31
N PRO A 638 14.35 15.73 8.92
CA PRO A 638 14.84 15.70 7.53
C PRO A 638 13.97 14.83 6.61
N VAL A 639 13.71 15.31 5.40
CA VAL A 639 12.95 14.63 4.34
C VAL A 639 13.86 14.37 3.14
N ARG A 640 13.90 13.12 2.65
CA ARG A 640 14.62 12.71 1.44
C ARG A 640 13.65 12.09 0.44
N MET A 641 13.58 12.65 -0.75
CA MET A 641 12.76 12.15 -1.85
C MET A 641 13.66 11.85 -3.05
N GLU A 642 13.67 10.60 -3.49
CA GLU A 642 14.44 10.08 -4.62
C GLU A 642 13.48 9.52 -5.66
N VAL A 643 13.48 10.05 -6.88
CA VAL A 643 12.54 9.67 -7.95
C VAL A 643 13.29 9.41 -9.25
N GLY A 644 13.51 8.15 -9.58
CA GLY A 644 14.30 7.70 -10.74
C GLY A 644 15.27 6.57 -10.36
N SER A 645 15.79 5.85 -11.36
CA SER A 645 16.81 4.80 -11.12
C SER A 645 18.23 5.35 -11.27
N HIS A 646 19.19 4.82 -10.50
CA HIS A 646 20.61 5.12 -10.64
C HIS A 646 21.32 4.31 -11.75
N ARG A 647 20.64 3.36 -12.43
CA ARG A 647 21.36 2.28 -13.16
C ARG A 647 20.78 1.84 -14.52
N SER A 648 19.81 2.51 -15.12
CA SER A 648 19.28 2.10 -16.43
C SER A 648 20.23 2.42 -17.59
N ARG A 649 21.19 1.52 -17.88
CA ARG A 649 21.95 1.53 -19.14
C ARG A 649 21.06 1.06 -20.30
N GLY A 650 20.77 1.95 -21.25
CA GLY A 650 20.50 1.54 -22.64
C GLY A 650 19.05 1.53 -23.15
N LEU A 651 18.07 2.07 -22.43
CA LEU A 651 16.69 2.22 -22.94
C LEU A 651 16.37 3.70 -23.18
N THR A 652 16.12 4.07 -24.44
CA THR A 652 15.85 5.44 -24.91
C THR A 652 14.37 5.84 -24.80
N ALA A 653 13.63 5.33 -23.82
CA ALA A 653 12.21 5.64 -23.68
C ALA A 653 12.02 6.95 -22.90
N GLY A 654 11.26 7.91 -23.44
CA GLY A 654 11.13 9.27 -22.91
C GLY A 654 10.19 9.44 -21.71
N GLY A 655 10.23 8.53 -20.73
CA GLY A 655 9.39 8.60 -19.53
C GLY A 655 9.98 9.50 -18.45
N GLY A 656 9.77 10.81 -18.52
CA GLY A 656 10.19 11.72 -17.45
C GLY A 656 9.47 11.43 -16.13
N SER A 657 10.20 11.33 -15.02
CA SER A 657 9.60 11.16 -13.69
C SER A 657 9.24 12.52 -13.08
N ARG A 658 8.15 12.63 -12.33
CA ARG A 658 7.69 13.90 -11.75
C ARG A 658 7.68 13.85 -10.22
N VAL A 659 8.27 14.86 -9.59
CA VAL A 659 8.12 15.17 -8.17
C VAL A 659 7.32 16.46 -8.04
N SER A 660 6.25 16.46 -7.26
CA SER A 660 5.44 17.66 -6.99
C SER A 660 5.26 17.85 -5.50
N ILE A 661 5.62 19.00 -4.97
CA ILE A 661 5.46 19.36 -3.55
C ILE A 661 4.60 20.61 -3.49
N THR A 662 3.58 20.62 -2.63
CA THR A 662 2.68 21.78 -2.44
C THR A 662 2.37 21.96 -0.96
N ASP A 663 2.59 23.15 -0.40
CA ASP A 663 2.29 23.47 1.01
C ASP A 663 3.03 22.53 1.99
N LEU A 664 4.36 22.58 1.97
CA LEU A 664 5.25 21.75 2.81
C LEU A 664 5.85 22.57 3.94
N ALA A 665 5.66 22.15 5.19
CA ALA A 665 6.32 22.76 6.35
C ALA A 665 7.37 21.79 6.95
N ILE A 666 8.62 22.22 7.09
CA ILE A 666 9.66 21.46 7.80
C ILE A 666 10.24 22.31 8.91
N ALA A 667 10.00 21.91 10.16
CA ALA A 667 10.55 22.56 11.34
C ALA A 667 11.69 21.71 11.93
N LEU A 668 12.79 22.33 12.34
CA LEU A 668 13.92 21.63 12.92
C LEU A 668 14.27 22.16 14.30
N LYS A 669 14.10 21.32 15.33
CA LYS A 669 14.56 21.62 16.69
C LYS A 669 16.05 21.32 16.90
N GLU A 670 16.60 20.24 16.34
CA GLU A 670 18.01 19.84 16.51
C GLU A 670 18.51 18.89 15.40
N PHE A 671 19.32 19.37 14.44
CA PHE A 671 19.81 18.57 13.30
C PHE A 671 21.34 18.63 13.16
N ASP A 672 21.95 17.57 12.58
CA ASP A 672 23.37 17.59 12.23
C ASP A 672 23.62 18.58 11.08
N LYS A 673 24.58 19.48 11.27
CA LYS A 673 24.87 20.59 10.36
C LYS A 673 25.30 20.17 8.96
N SER A 674 25.68 18.90 8.79
CA SER A 674 26.31 18.38 7.58
C SER A 674 25.32 17.91 6.49
N SER A 675 24.09 17.54 6.86
CA SER A 675 23.15 16.89 5.93
C SER A 675 22.06 17.85 5.42
N PRO A 676 21.53 17.64 4.20
CA PRO A 676 20.37 18.39 3.73
C PRO A 676 19.11 17.96 4.50
N VAL A 677 18.31 18.95 4.84
CA VAL A 677 17.00 18.82 5.51
C VAL A 677 15.93 18.43 4.52
N LEU A 678 16.01 18.94 3.29
CA LEU A 678 15.20 18.50 2.17
C LEU A 678 16.14 18.12 1.03
N ALA A 679 16.13 16.85 0.64
CA ALA A 679 16.86 16.37 -0.53
C ALA A 679 15.86 15.88 -1.58
N LEU A 680 15.77 16.56 -2.72
CA LEU A 680 14.94 16.17 -3.87
C LEU A 680 15.87 15.73 -5.00
N VAL A 681 15.90 14.44 -5.31
CA VAL A 681 16.78 13.87 -6.32
C VAL A 681 15.92 13.24 -7.42
N ALA A 682 15.97 13.78 -8.63
CA ALA A 682 15.21 13.28 -9.78
C ALA A 682 16.16 13.00 -10.96
N PRO A 683 16.89 11.86 -10.97
CA PRO A 683 18.03 11.70 -11.86
C PRO A 683 17.63 11.38 -13.32
N SER A 684 16.43 10.89 -13.64
CA SER A 684 16.15 10.48 -15.02
C SER A 684 16.01 11.65 -16.01
N GLY A 685 16.41 11.43 -17.26
CA GLY A 685 16.17 12.38 -18.35
C GLY A 685 14.67 12.60 -18.57
N GLY A 686 14.25 13.86 -18.66
CA GLY A 686 12.84 14.28 -18.71
C GLY A 686 12.22 14.54 -17.34
N SER A 687 12.97 14.40 -16.24
CA SER A 687 12.44 14.59 -14.89
C SER A 687 11.97 16.02 -14.63
N GLU A 688 10.89 16.15 -13.87
CA GLU A 688 10.35 17.44 -13.43
C GLU A 688 10.19 17.47 -11.91
N VAL A 689 10.82 18.42 -11.23
CA VAL A 689 10.60 18.75 -9.81
C VAL A 689 9.81 20.05 -9.72
N ARG A 690 8.64 20.01 -9.10
CA ARG A 690 7.81 21.18 -8.78
C ARG A 690 7.73 21.33 -7.26
N VAL A 691 8.04 22.51 -6.73
CA VAL A 691 7.85 22.82 -5.30
C VAL A 691 7.09 24.14 -5.21
N ARG A 692 5.97 24.14 -4.49
CA ARG A 692 5.14 25.34 -4.25
C ARG A 692 4.81 25.47 -2.78
N GLY A 693 5.00 26.63 -2.18
CA GLY A 693 4.56 26.89 -0.80
C GLY A 693 5.34 26.08 0.24
N ALA A 694 6.67 26.02 0.14
CA ALA A 694 7.47 25.30 1.12
C ALA A 694 8.06 26.27 2.15
N ASP A 695 7.84 26.01 3.43
CA ASP A 695 8.48 26.68 4.56
C ASP A 695 9.44 25.70 5.23
N VAL A 696 10.75 25.95 5.13
CA VAL A 696 11.78 25.01 5.56
C VAL A 696 12.80 25.70 6.45
N GLU A 697 12.94 25.19 7.67
CA GLU A 697 14.06 25.54 8.54
C GLU A 697 15.27 24.66 8.21
N GLY A 698 16.17 25.12 7.33
CA GLY A 698 17.46 24.48 7.13
C GLY A 698 17.99 24.41 5.70
N ASN A 699 18.99 23.55 5.49
CA ASN A 699 19.67 23.39 4.20
C ASN A 699 18.86 22.48 3.26
N VAL A 700 18.78 22.84 1.97
CA VAL A 700 18.03 22.13 0.95
C VAL A 700 18.91 21.83 -0.25
N LEU A 701 18.83 20.59 -0.70
CA LEU A 701 19.48 20.07 -1.90
C LEU A 701 18.41 19.65 -2.90
N ILE A 702 18.45 20.21 -4.11
CA ILE A 702 17.57 19.81 -5.21
C ILE A 702 18.46 19.44 -6.40
N GLU A 703 18.49 18.16 -6.74
CA GLU A 703 19.23 17.63 -7.88
C GLU A 703 18.24 17.10 -8.92
N VAL A 704 18.29 17.64 -10.15
CA VAL A 704 17.37 17.27 -11.24
C VAL A 704 18.17 16.88 -12.48
N GLY A 705 18.27 15.58 -12.73
CA GLY A 705 19.05 14.98 -13.82
C GLY A 705 20.23 14.13 -13.32
N HIS A 706 20.76 13.27 -14.18
CA HIS A 706 21.83 12.32 -13.86
C HIS A 706 23.18 12.86 -14.35
N GLU A 707 24.19 12.93 -13.48
CA GLU A 707 25.58 12.93 -13.92
C GLU A 707 25.97 11.50 -14.24
N ALA A 708 26.17 11.16 -15.52
CA ALA A 708 26.59 9.82 -15.92
C ALA A 708 27.76 9.36 -15.05
N ASP A 709 27.59 8.23 -14.35
CA ASP A 709 28.57 7.70 -13.41
C ASP A 709 29.92 7.52 -14.15
N SER A 710 30.88 8.40 -13.86
CA SER A 710 32.15 8.55 -14.59
C SER A 710 33.11 7.38 -14.38
N SER A 711 32.74 6.43 -13.51
CA SER A 711 33.55 5.29 -13.07
C SER A 711 33.79 4.21 -14.14
N SER A 712 33.20 4.32 -15.33
CA SER A 712 33.48 3.38 -16.43
C SER A 712 33.58 4.06 -17.80
N PRO A 713 34.73 3.97 -18.50
CA PRO A 713 34.90 4.57 -19.82
C PRO A 713 33.91 3.94 -20.81
N PRO A 714 33.19 4.75 -21.61
CA PRO A 714 32.29 4.24 -22.62
C PRO A 714 33.08 3.45 -23.68
N ASP A 715 32.55 2.28 -24.07
CA ASP A 715 33.12 1.50 -25.17
C ASP A 715 32.99 2.28 -26.48
N PRO A 716 34.10 2.74 -27.09
CA PRO A 716 34.07 3.57 -28.30
C PRO A 716 33.48 2.84 -29.50
N ALA A 717 33.32 1.50 -29.46
CA ALA A 717 32.75 0.72 -30.55
C ALA A 717 31.21 0.70 -30.56
N SER A 718 30.54 1.08 -29.47
CA SER A 718 29.09 0.86 -29.33
C SER A 718 28.22 1.82 -30.15
N GLY A 719 28.74 2.98 -30.58
CA GLY A 719 27.97 3.99 -31.33
C GLY A 719 26.75 4.57 -30.57
N VAL A 720 26.51 4.14 -29.33
CA VAL A 720 25.41 4.59 -28.49
C VAL A 720 25.78 5.97 -27.94
N ARG A 721 25.19 7.01 -28.52
CA ARG A 721 25.23 8.35 -27.91
C ARG A 721 24.43 8.30 -26.62
N SER A 722 25.08 8.53 -25.48
CA SER A 722 24.37 8.81 -24.23
C SER A 722 23.52 10.06 -24.45
N GLY A 723 22.19 9.91 -24.42
CA GLY A 723 21.29 11.05 -24.42
C GLY A 723 21.53 11.84 -23.14
N MET A 724 21.92 13.11 -23.27
CA MET A 724 21.93 14.00 -22.11
C MET A 724 20.49 14.18 -21.66
N GLY A 725 20.18 13.78 -20.43
CA GLY A 725 18.85 13.97 -19.85
C GLY A 725 18.50 15.45 -19.75
N THR A 726 17.23 15.79 -19.98
CA THR A 726 16.70 17.14 -19.72
C THR A 726 16.03 17.15 -18.34
N GLY A 727 16.44 18.01 -17.42
CA GLY A 727 15.79 18.17 -16.11
C GLY A 727 15.00 19.47 -16.02
N LYS A 728 13.82 19.47 -15.40
CA LYS A 728 13.06 20.71 -15.09
C LYS A 728 12.86 20.86 -13.59
N ALA A 729 13.31 21.98 -13.02
CA ALA A 729 13.02 22.38 -11.65
C ALA A 729 12.17 23.65 -11.67
N ASN A 730 10.98 23.62 -11.06
CA ASN A 730 10.11 24.78 -10.90
C ASN A 730 9.78 24.99 -9.42
N LEU A 731 10.36 26.04 -8.85
CA LEU A 731 10.32 26.39 -7.44
C LEU A 731 9.56 27.70 -7.28
N GLN A 732 8.48 27.67 -6.51
CA GLN A 732 7.60 28.81 -6.31
C GLN A 732 7.23 28.96 -4.83
N ASP A 733 7.14 30.19 -4.33
CA ASP A 733 6.65 30.49 -2.97
C ASP A 733 7.44 29.69 -1.90
N LEU A 734 8.78 29.76 -1.94
CA LEU A 734 9.66 29.08 -0.98
C LEU A 734 10.16 30.05 0.09
N HIS A 735 10.05 29.68 1.36
CA HIS A 735 10.46 30.49 2.50
C HIS A 735 11.45 29.70 3.39
N PHE A 736 12.61 30.28 3.67
CA PHE A 736 13.65 29.67 4.50
C PHE A 736 14.06 30.62 5.63
N HIS A 737 13.62 30.32 6.85
CA HIS A 737 13.70 31.23 8.00
C HIS A 737 14.89 31.02 8.94
N LYS A 738 15.81 30.08 8.64
CA LYS A 738 16.95 29.83 9.52
C LYS A 738 18.07 29.03 8.88
N ARG A 739 19.29 29.52 9.04
CA ARG A 739 20.50 28.81 8.61
C ARG A 739 21.00 27.86 9.69
N ILE A 740 21.27 26.60 9.32
CA ILE A 740 21.84 25.59 10.23
C ILE A 740 23.36 25.75 10.35
N ASP A 741 24.03 26.09 9.25
CA ASP A 741 25.48 26.24 9.20
C ASP A 741 25.96 27.35 8.24
N LYS A 742 27.04 28.03 8.62
CA LYS A 742 27.60 29.17 7.87
C LYS A 742 28.38 28.76 6.62
N SER A 743 28.79 27.50 6.48
CA SER A 743 29.62 27.05 5.36
C SER A 743 28.81 26.45 4.19
N THR A 744 27.58 25.99 4.43
CA THR A 744 26.74 25.34 3.42
C THR A 744 25.71 26.32 2.85
N PRO A 745 25.44 26.28 1.52
CA PRO A 745 24.33 27.02 0.95
C PRO A 745 23.00 26.50 1.51
N ILE A 746 22.06 27.40 1.76
CA ILE A 746 20.68 27.05 2.18
C ILE A 746 19.95 26.36 1.05
N LEU A 747 20.24 26.72 -0.19
CA LEU A 747 19.72 26.04 -1.37
C LEU A 747 20.86 25.74 -2.32
N LEU A 748 21.11 24.45 -2.59
CA LEU A 748 21.92 23.99 -3.70
C LEU A 748 21.00 23.34 -4.73
N LEU A 749 20.90 23.94 -5.91
CA LEU A 749 20.13 23.38 -7.02
C LEU A 749 21.08 22.96 -8.13
N ARG A 750 21.09 21.67 -8.50
CA ARG A 750 21.90 21.13 -9.60
C ARG A 750 21.01 20.56 -10.69
N ALA A 751 21.23 20.98 -11.93
CA ALA A 751 20.58 20.38 -13.10
C ALA A 751 21.63 20.01 -14.17
N PRO A 752 22.19 18.78 -14.14
CA PRO A 752 23.28 18.39 -15.04
C PRO A 752 22.83 18.26 -16.52
N GLY A 753 23.42 19.09 -17.39
CA GLY A 753 23.40 18.95 -18.86
C GLY A 753 22.02 19.06 -19.55
N GLY A 754 22.00 19.04 -20.89
CA GLY A 754 20.77 19.05 -21.71
C GLY A 754 19.99 20.38 -21.74
N ASP A 755 18.77 20.36 -22.31
CA ASP A 755 17.77 21.46 -22.28
C ASP A 755 17.13 21.65 -20.89
N SER A 756 17.96 21.59 -19.85
CA SER A 756 17.51 21.67 -18.47
C SER A 756 17.02 23.07 -18.11
N GLU A 757 15.93 23.16 -17.36
CA GLU A 757 15.27 24.41 -17.00
C GLU A 757 15.10 24.52 -15.49
N VAL A 758 15.62 25.58 -14.90
CA VAL A 758 15.47 25.89 -13.49
C VAL A 758 14.74 27.22 -13.36
N SER A 759 13.60 27.21 -12.70
CA SER A 759 12.81 28.40 -12.40
C SER A 759 12.62 28.55 -10.89
N LEU A 760 12.91 29.74 -10.37
CA LEU A 760 12.73 30.11 -8.97
C LEU A 760 11.90 31.39 -8.92
N SER A 761 10.76 31.37 -8.23
CA SER A 761 9.84 32.51 -8.18
C SER A 761 9.21 32.77 -6.80
N ASN A 762 9.00 34.04 -6.46
CA ASN A 762 8.35 34.47 -5.21
C ASN A 762 8.96 33.83 -3.96
N SER A 763 10.29 33.71 -3.88
CA SER A 763 10.95 32.98 -2.78
C SER A 763 11.76 33.92 -1.89
N SER A 764 11.89 33.58 -0.61
CA SER A 764 12.70 34.31 0.38
C SER A 764 13.66 33.39 1.14
N PHE A 765 14.93 33.79 1.23
CA PHE A 765 15.99 33.00 1.90
C PHE A 765 16.76 33.83 2.92
N GLU A 766 16.98 33.27 4.12
CA GLU A 766 17.88 33.85 5.13
C GLU A 766 19.29 33.25 5.07
N GLY A 767 19.94 33.35 3.90
CA GLY A 767 21.31 32.87 3.68
C GLY A 767 21.64 32.59 2.21
N PRO A 768 22.84 32.03 1.92
CA PRO A 768 23.33 31.89 0.56
C PRO A 768 22.58 30.82 -0.24
N VAL A 769 22.36 31.12 -1.52
CA VAL A 769 21.69 30.32 -2.54
C VAL A 769 22.67 30.07 -3.69
N ARG A 770 22.80 28.81 -4.11
CA ARG A 770 23.64 28.38 -5.23
C ARG A 770 22.80 27.60 -6.24
N LEU A 771 22.76 28.09 -7.47
CA LEU A 771 22.04 27.49 -8.61
C LEU A 771 23.09 27.08 -9.66
N GLU A 772 23.18 25.79 -9.96
CA GLU A 772 24.09 25.20 -10.93
C GLU A 772 23.28 24.47 -12.02
N VAL A 773 23.43 24.88 -13.28
CA VAL A 773 22.71 24.28 -14.42
C VAL A 773 23.68 23.96 -15.55
N GLY A 774 23.97 22.67 -15.73
CA GLY A 774 25.05 22.16 -16.58
C GLY A 774 26.14 21.48 -15.74
N SER A 775 26.87 20.51 -16.32
CA SER A 775 28.00 19.89 -15.63
C SER A 775 29.32 20.53 -16.07
N SER A 776 30.20 20.83 -15.11
CA SER A 776 31.59 21.24 -15.39
C SER A 776 32.45 20.06 -15.85
N GLU A 777 32.05 18.83 -15.53
CA GLU A 777 32.83 17.60 -15.74
C GLU A 777 32.74 17.02 -17.15
N ALA A 778 31.78 17.45 -18.00
CA ALA A 778 31.66 16.92 -19.36
C ALA A 778 32.85 17.27 -20.28
N SER A 779 33.65 18.27 -19.91
CA SER A 779 34.71 18.83 -20.74
C SER A 779 35.99 17.99 -20.78
N THR A 780 36.26 17.17 -19.74
CA THR A 780 37.45 16.28 -19.71
C THR A 780 37.32 15.05 -20.60
N LEU A 781 36.11 14.70 -21.06
CA LEU A 781 35.83 13.45 -21.78
C LEU A 781 35.62 13.61 -23.30
N GLY A 782 35.78 14.81 -23.87
CA GLY A 782 35.77 15.02 -25.33
C GLY A 782 34.39 14.90 -26.01
N PHE A 783 33.28 15.02 -25.26
CA PHE A 783 31.93 14.99 -25.82
C PHE A 783 31.53 16.36 -26.40
N SER A 784 31.14 16.40 -27.67
CA SER A 784 30.78 17.63 -28.42
C SER A 784 29.31 18.05 -28.31
N GLY A 785 28.50 17.38 -27.48
CA GLY A 785 27.08 17.70 -27.30
C GLY A 785 26.84 18.64 -26.13
N LEU A 786 27.16 19.93 -26.23
CA LEU A 786 26.92 20.88 -25.14
C LEU A 786 25.40 21.20 -25.05
N GLY A 787 24.74 20.77 -23.96
CA GLY A 787 23.32 21.08 -23.70
C GLY A 787 23.06 22.56 -23.39
N THR A 788 21.83 23.04 -23.62
CA THR A 788 21.43 24.43 -23.34
C THR A 788 20.74 24.55 -21.97
N GLY A 789 21.42 25.13 -20.97
CA GLY A 789 20.81 25.33 -19.65
C GLY A 789 19.97 26.62 -19.58
N LYS A 790 18.75 26.56 -19.03
CA LYS A 790 17.93 27.76 -18.75
C LYS A 790 17.77 27.96 -17.25
N VAL A 791 18.12 29.14 -16.75
CA VAL A 791 17.87 29.58 -15.38
C VAL A 791 16.99 30.82 -15.40
N SER A 792 15.87 30.80 -14.69
CA SER A 792 14.95 31.93 -14.55
C SER A 792 14.66 32.20 -13.08
N VAL A 793 15.18 33.29 -12.54
CA VAL A 793 14.91 33.78 -11.18
C VAL A 793 13.96 34.97 -11.27
N ARG A 794 12.87 34.95 -10.51
CA ARG A 794 11.85 36.00 -10.48
C ARG A 794 11.43 36.34 -9.04
N ASP A 795 11.31 37.61 -8.67
CA ASP A 795 10.71 38.03 -7.40
C ASP A 795 11.37 37.32 -6.18
N LEU A 796 12.70 37.36 -6.11
CA LEU A 796 13.55 36.66 -5.13
C LEU A 796 14.04 37.61 -4.04
N SER A 797 13.92 37.27 -2.76
CA SER A 797 14.48 38.02 -1.64
C SER A 797 15.52 37.20 -0.89
N ILE A 798 16.76 37.69 -0.72
CA ILE A 798 17.77 37.04 0.10
C ILE A 798 18.29 38.01 1.16
N THR A 799 18.14 37.67 2.43
CA THR A 799 18.68 38.42 3.56
C THR A 799 19.83 37.65 4.21
N ALA A 800 20.82 38.37 4.73
CA ALA A 800 22.04 37.76 5.25
C ALA A 800 22.60 38.54 6.44
N ASP A 801 22.46 37.98 7.64
CA ASP A 801 22.89 38.65 8.88
C ASP A 801 24.33 38.34 9.32
N ALA A 802 24.98 37.29 8.79
CA ALA A 802 26.41 37.01 9.07
C ALA A 802 26.98 35.96 8.11
N ILE A 803 27.45 36.36 6.93
CA ILE A 803 28.08 35.46 5.94
C ILE A 803 29.60 35.61 5.95
N ASP A 804 30.30 34.52 5.68
CA ASP A 804 31.73 34.52 5.39
C ASP A 804 31.99 35.42 4.17
N LYS A 805 32.87 36.41 4.34
CA LYS A 805 33.15 37.46 3.34
C LYS A 805 33.63 36.91 1.99
N SER A 806 34.06 35.65 1.94
CA SER A 806 34.67 35.03 0.77
C SER A 806 33.70 34.41 -0.25
N SER A 807 32.44 34.19 0.09
CA SER A 807 31.50 33.45 -0.78
C SER A 807 30.34 34.34 -1.28
N PRO A 808 29.94 34.23 -2.57
CA PRO A 808 28.74 34.89 -3.06
C PRO A 808 27.49 34.40 -2.34
N ILE A 809 26.57 35.31 -2.06
CA ILE A 809 25.26 35.00 -1.49
C ILE A 809 24.35 34.39 -2.53
N LEU A 810 24.37 34.88 -3.76
CA LEU A 810 23.72 34.25 -4.89
C LEU A 810 24.76 33.86 -5.92
N ALA A 811 24.96 32.56 -6.12
CA ALA A 811 25.79 32.02 -7.19
C ALA A 811 24.90 31.37 -8.25
N ILE A 812 24.95 31.83 -9.50
CA ILE A 812 24.29 31.18 -10.63
C ILE A 812 25.37 30.74 -11.62
N GLN A 813 25.49 29.45 -11.86
CA GLN A 813 26.42 28.89 -12.83
C GLN A 813 25.61 28.17 -13.91
N ALA A 814 25.74 28.59 -15.17
CA ALA A 814 25.06 27.96 -16.30
C ALA A 814 26.06 27.55 -17.40
N PRO A 815 26.95 26.56 -17.14
CA PRO A 815 27.95 26.13 -18.10
C PRO A 815 27.29 25.42 -19.29
N GLY A 816 27.37 26.02 -20.48
CA GLY A 816 26.83 25.42 -21.70
C GLY A 816 26.72 26.42 -22.85
N SER A 817 26.85 25.92 -24.08
CA SER A 817 26.53 26.69 -25.27
C SER A 817 25.04 26.99 -25.31
N GLY A 818 24.62 28.24 -25.52
CA GLY A 818 23.20 28.60 -25.59
C GLY A 818 22.50 28.74 -24.25
N SER A 819 23.23 28.61 -23.13
CA SER A 819 22.67 28.78 -21.79
C SER A 819 22.07 30.17 -21.61
N ARG A 820 20.92 30.27 -20.94
CA ARG A 820 20.23 31.53 -20.67
C ARG A 820 19.99 31.69 -19.18
N VAL A 821 20.48 32.78 -18.60
CA VAL A 821 20.15 33.20 -17.23
C VAL A 821 19.28 34.44 -17.29
N ARG A 822 18.11 34.41 -16.67
CA ARG A 822 17.22 35.56 -16.51
C ARG A 822 16.99 35.81 -15.02
N VAL A 823 17.29 37.01 -14.53
CA VAL A 823 16.99 37.44 -13.16
C VAL A 823 16.06 38.65 -13.23
N ARG A 824 14.90 38.59 -12.56
CA ARG A 824 13.90 39.68 -12.52
C ARG A 824 13.41 39.93 -11.10
N GLY A 825 13.40 41.16 -10.62
CA GLY A 825 12.75 41.52 -9.35
C GLY A 825 13.42 40.91 -8.12
N ALA A 826 14.75 40.80 -8.13
CA ALA A 826 15.49 40.18 -7.03
C ALA A 826 16.05 41.24 -6.08
N THR A 827 15.93 41.03 -4.77
CA THR A 827 16.56 41.83 -3.70
C THR A 827 17.53 40.95 -2.94
N VAL A 828 18.81 41.30 -2.90
CA VAL A 828 19.85 40.49 -2.24
C VAL A 828 20.71 41.36 -1.34
N GLU A 829 20.80 40.99 -0.06
CA GLU A 829 21.69 41.64 0.92
C GLU A 829 23.13 41.10 0.85
N GLY A 830 23.86 41.41 -0.22
CA GLY A 830 25.29 41.12 -0.35
C GLY A 830 25.73 40.77 -1.77
N SER A 831 26.73 39.89 -1.94
CA SER A 831 27.36 39.65 -3.23
C SER A 831 26.63 38.62 -4.10
N VAL A 832 26.57 38.89 -5.40
CA VAL A 832 25.98 38.04 -6.44
C VAL A 832 27.04 37.71 -7.49
N SER A 833 27.15 36.43 -7.85
CA SER A 833 28.03 35.94 -8.92
C SER A 833 27.20 35.16 -9.93
N ILE A 834 27.21 35.56 -11.18
CA ILE A 834 26.52 34.87 -12.27
C ILE A 834 27.53 34.57 -13.37
N GLU A 835 27.72 33.28 -13.65
CA GLU A 835 28.59 32.79 -14.72
C GLU A 835 27.74 32.05 -15.76
N VAL A 836 27.81 32.49 -17.02
CA VAL A 836 27.01 31.93 -18.13
C VAL A 836 27.94 31.53 -19.28
N GLY A 837 27.89 30.26 -19.68
CA GLY A 837 28.78 29.72 -20.71
C GLY A 837 29.98 28.97 -20.13
N HIS A 838 30.79 28.39 -21.02
CA HIS A 838 31.89 27.49 -20.64
C HIS A 838 33.23 28.22 -20.70
N GLU A 839 34.09 28.00 -19.70
CA GLU A 839 35.47 28.48 -19.74
C GLU A 839 36.26 27.65 -20.78
N PRO A 840 37.00 28.26 -21.73
CA PRO A 840 37.73 27.49 -22.72
C PRO A 840 38.67 26.47 -22.05
N LEU A 841 38.67 25.24 -22.55
CA LEU A 841 39.56 24.18 -22.07
C LEU A 841 41.03 24.63 -22.18
N PRO A 842 41.91 24.21 -21.26
CA PRO A 842 43.34 24.48 -21.37
C PRO A 842 43.89 24.00 -22.72
N PRO A 843 44.78 24.75 -23.38
CA PRO A 843 45.28 24.47 -24.73
C PRO A 843 46.05 23.15 -24.88
N ASP A 844 46.38 22.45 -23.79
CA ASP A 844 47.20 21.24 -23.81
C ASP A 844 46.45 19.96 -24.27
N SER A 845 45.13 20.02 -24.50
CA SER A 845 44.36 18.90 -25.09
C SER A 845 44.44 18.93 -26.62
N ALA A 846 45.59 18.54 -27.16
CA ALA A 846 46.00 18.65 -28.57
C ALA A 846 45.22 17.80 -29.62
N THR A 847 43.93 17.49 -29.42
CA THR A 847 43.12 16.84 -30.45
C THR A 847 42.28 17.90 -31.17
N GLY A 848 42.58 18.13 -32.46
CA GLY A 848 42.05 19.21 -33.30
C GLY A 848 40.54 19.19 -33.61
N VAL A 849 39.71 19.13 -32.57
CA VAL A 849 38.25 19.26 -32.67
C VAL A 849 37.90 20.72 -32.46
N SER A 850 37.52 21.41 -33.54
CA SER A 850 36.93 22.76 -33.50
C SER A 850 35.53 22.71 -32.88
N GLY A 851 35.45 22.53 -31.57
CA GLY A 851 34.21 22.69 -30.82
C GLY A 851 33.81 24.16 -30.85
N GLY A 852 32.68 24.50 -31.48
CA GLY A 852 32.18 25.87 -31.51
C GLY A 852 31.95 26.38 -30.09
N MET A 853 32.60 27.49 -29.72
CA MET A 853 32.30 28.18 -28.47
C MET A 853 30.86 28.71 -28.55
N GLY A 854 29.98 28.19 -27.71
CA GLY A 854 28.59 28.63 -27.75
C GLY A 854 28.33 29.88 -26.94
N ALA A 855 27.54 30.79 -27.52
CA ALA A 855 27.05 32.01 -26.89
C ALA A 855 26.19 31.73 -25.67
N GLY A 856 26.52 32.31 -24.50
CA GLY A 856 25.63 32.39 -23.35
C GLY A 856 24.79 33.68 -23.39
N LYS A 857 23.60 33.69 -22.78
CA LYS A 857 22.82 34.94 -22.60
C LYS A 857 22.50 35.16 -21.13
N ALA A 858 22.88 36.31 -20.57
CA ALA A 858 22.48 36.76 -19.24
C ALA A 858 21.60 38.01 -19.35
N GLN A 859 20.40 37.97 -18.76
CA GLN A 859 19.47 39.10 -18.70
C GLN A 859 19.11 39.38 -17.25
N ILE A 860 19.43 40.59 -16.77
CA ILE A 860 19.14 41.04 -15.42
C ILE A 860 18.24 42.27 -15.50
N GLN A 861 17.14 42.23 -14.78
CA GLN A 861 16.14 43.29 -14.72
C GLN A 861 15.68 43.46 -13.26
N ASP A 862 15.50 44.68 -12.78
CA ASP A 862 14.96 44.94 -11.43
C ASP A 862 15.77 44.23 -10.31
N LEU A 863 17.11 44.25 -10.38
CA LEU A 863 18.00 43.69 -9.34
C LEU A 863 18.40 44.77 -8.33
N HIS A 864 18.08 44.54 -7.06
CA HIS A 864 18.40 45.43 -5.95
C HIS A 864 19.44 44.76 -5.03
N LEU A 865 20.69 45.21 -5.09
CA LEU A 865 21.76 44.73 -4.20
C LEU A 865 22.00 45.74 -3.08
N THR A 866 21.57 45.38 -1.88
CA THR A 866 21.73 46.18 -0.67
C THR A 866 22.88 45.60 0.16
N LYS A 867 23.62 46.44 0.90
CA LYS A 867 24.64 45.99 1.89
C LYS A 867 25.89 45.33 1.25
N TRP A 868 26.88 46.14 0.90
CA TRP A 868 28.19 45.65 0.47
C TRP A 868 29.00 45.07 1.66
N ILE A 869 29.19 43.74 1.68
CA ILE A 869 29.74 42.99 2.82
C ILE A 869 31.29 43.00 2.86
N ASP A 870 31.94 43.00 1.70
CA ASP A 870 33.40 42.95 1.60
C ASP A 870 33.96 43.96 0.60
N LYS A 871 34.88 44.81 1.06
CA LYS A 871 35.50 45.85 0.23
C LYS A 871 36.38 45.29 -0.89
N SER A 872 36.83 44.04 -0.78
CA SER A 872 37.77 43.43 -1.73
C SER A 872 37.11 42.73 -2.92
N SER A 873 35.79 42.55 -2.87
CA SER A 873 35.03 41.81 -3.88
C SER A 873 33.90 42.66 -4.49
N PRO A 874 33.59 42.50 -5.79
CA PRO A 874 32.43 43.15 -6.38
C PRO A 874 31.13 42.63 -5.74
N ILE A 875 30.13 43.52 -5.61
CA ILE A 875 28.79 43.15 -5.17
C ILE A 875 28.03 42.39 -6.27
N LEU A 876 28.37 42.61 -7.54
CA LEU A 876 27.91 41.82 -8.68
C LEU A 876 29.09 41.45 -9.59
N MET A 877 29.28 40.15 -9.84
CA MET A 877 30.18 39.64 -10.86
C MET A 877 29.37 38.90 -11.92
N LEU A 878 29.32 39.43 -13.14
CA LEU A 878 28.77 38.73 -14.30
C LEU A 878 29.92 38.27 -15.20
N ARG A 879 30.03 36.97 -15.46
CA ARG A 879 31.05 36.40 -16.34
C ARG A 879 30.40 35.61 -17.46
N ALA A 880 30.70 35.95 -18.72
CA ALA A 880 30.23 35.21 -19.89
C ALA A 880 31.40 34.87 -20.83
N PRO A 881 32.19 33.82 -20.55
CA PRO A 881 33.50 33.61 -21.18
C PRO A 881 33.45 33.18 -22.67
N GLY A 882 32.28 32.83 -23.22
CA GLY A 882 32.15 32.39 -24.62
C GLY A 882 31.95 33.53 -25.62
N GLY A 883 32.58 33.41 -26.80
CA GLY A 883 32.33 34.31 -27.94
C GLY A 883 30.85 34.29 -28.39
N GLY A 884 30.26 35.44 -28.68
CA GLY A 884 28.83 35.55 -29.03
C GLY A 884 27.88 35.77 -27.85
N SER A 885 28.41 35.90 -26.62
CA SER A 885 27.56 36.02 -25.43
C SER A 885 26.90 37.40 -25.31
N ASP A 886 25.64 37.41 -24.87
CA ASP A 886 24.87 38.65 -24.62
C ASP A 886 24.67 38.83 -23.11
N VAL A 887 25.15 39.94 -22.54
CA VAL A 887 24.86 40.31 -21.15
C VAL A 887 24.08 41.61 -21.14
N SER A 888 22.92 41.62 -20.47
CA SER A 888 22.11 42.82 -20.29
C SER A 888 21.75 43.03 -18.83
N VAL A 889 21.91 44.26 -18.34
CA VAL A 889 21.52 44.69 -17.00
C VAL A 889 20.64 45.93 -17.14
N SER A 890 19.43 45.89 -16.59
CA SER A 890 18.43 46.95 -16.70
C SER A 890 17.73 47.24 -15.37
N SER A 891 17.33 48.50 -15.15
CA SER A 891 16.45 48.90 -14.05
C SER A 891 16.92 48.42 -12.66
N SER A 892 18.22 48.47 -12.39
CA SER A 892 18.85 47.83 -11.22
C SER A 892 19.59 48.85 -10.33
N THR A 893 19.65 48.58 -9.02
CA THR A 893 20.28 49.48 -8.03
C THR A 893 21.33 48.75 -7.20
N PHE A 894 22.50 49.36 -7.02
CA PHE A 894 23.65 48.73 -6.35
C PHE A 894 24.25 49.62 -5.25
N ASP A 895 24.51 49.03 -4.07
CA ASP A 895 25.22 49.66 -2.94
C ASP A 895 26.73 49.31 -2.90
N GLY A 896 27.29 48.80 -4.01
CA GLY A 896 28.68 48.33 -4.12
C GLY A 896 29.19 48.26 -5.58
N PRO A 897 30.44 47.80 -5.80
CA PRO A 897 31.06 47.76 -7.12
C PRO A 897 30.53 46.62 -7.98
N VAL A 898 30.27 46.90 -9.26
CA VAL A 898 29.76 45.96 -10.25
C VAL A 898 30.83 45.67 -11.30
N ARG A 899 31.13 44.39 -11.53
CA ARG A 899 32.07 43.91 -12.54
C ARG A 899 31.35 43.04 -13.57
N LEU A 900 31.45 43.44 -14.83
CA LEU A 900 30.85 42.76 -15.98
C LEU A 900 31.98 42.32 -16.92
N GLU A 901 32.12 41.01 -17.12
CA GLU A 901 33.12 40.41 -17.99
C GLU A 901 32.45 39.56 -19.07
N VAL A 902 32.70 39.87 -20.33
CA VAL A 902 32.22 39.08 -21.47
C VAL A 902 33.39 38.74 -22.39
N GLY A 903 33.57 37.45 -22.70
CA GLY A 903 34.70 36.91 -23.47
C GLY A 903 35.83 36.32 -22.62
N SER A 904 36.72 35.52 -23.22
CA SER A 904 37.80 34.80 -22.53
C SER A 904 39.15 35.53 -22.60
N ASN A 905 39.84 35.67 -21.45
CA ASN A 905 41.16 36.32 -21.32
C ASN A 905 42.38 35.38 -21.39
N ARG A 906 42.24 34.14 -21.88
CA ARG A 906 43.36 33.18 -21.94
C ARG A 906 43.70 32.79 -23.38
N ALA A 907 44.39 33.69 -24.08
CA ALA A 907 45.21 33.34 -25.23
C ALA A 907 46.70 33.55 -24.87
N SER A 908 47.25 32.70 -24.01
CA SER A 908 48.70 32.58 -23.90
C SER A 908 49.22 31.82 -25.12
N SER A 909 49.81 32.56 -26.06
CA SER A 909 50.76 32.13 -27.09
C SER A 909 50.46 30.83 -27.84
N ILE A 910 50.19 30.96 -29.14
CA ILE A 910 50.14 29.96 -30.22
C ILE A 910 48.72 29.60 -30.68
N GLY A 911 48.20 30.47 -31.57
CA GLY A 911 47.62 30.02 -32.84
C GLY A 911 46.30 29.25 -32.85
N LEU A 912 45.28 29.65 -32.08
CA LEU A 912 43.88 29.33 -32.40
C LEU A 912 42.99 30.54 -32.07
N VAL A 913 42.22 31.00 -33.07
CA VAL A 913 41.50 32.27 -33.00
C VAL A 913 40.16 32.09 -32.30
N GLY A 914 40.03 32.66 -31.10
CA GLY A 914 38.74 32.84 -30.43
C GLY A 914 38.00 34.03 -31.03
N HIS A 915 37.16 33.77 -32.03
CA HIS A 915 36.28 34.76 -32.64
C HIS A 915 34.89 34.70 -32.00
N GLY A 916 34.43 35.79 -31.40
CA GLY A 916 33.01 35.97 -31.16
C GLY A 916 32.66 37.35 -30.63
N ALA A 917 31.91 38.10 -31.43
CA ALA A 917 31.30 39.38 -31.05
C ALA A 917 30.40 39.20 -29.81
N GLY A 918 30.77 39.77 -28.68
CA GLY A 918 29.91 39.83 -27.50
C GLY A 918 29.08 41.11 -27.49
N LYS A 919 27.89 41.10 -26.87
CA LYS A 919 27.11 42.31 -26.61
C LYS A 919 26.92 42.52 -25.12
N VAL A 920 27.23 43.72 -24.64
CA VAL A 920 26.92 44.18 -23.28
C VAL A 920 25.97 45.37 -23.38
N ALA A 921 24.80 45.29 -22.75
CA ALA A 921 23.85 46.39 -22.65
C ALA A 921 23.58 46.74 -21.18
N ILE A 922 23.80 48.00 -20.80
CA ILE A 922 23.59 48.52 -19.45
C ILE A 922 22.61 49.68 -19.56
N GLN A 923 21.43 49.55 -18.92
CA GLN A 923 20.37 50.55 -19.02
C GLN A 923 19.77 50.87 -17.64
N ASP A 924 19.44 52.14 -17.38
CA ASP A 924 18.66 52.56 -16.20
C ASP A 924 19.27 52.04 -14.88
N LEU A 925 20.56 52.31 -14.66
CA LEU A 925 21.34 51.79 -13.55
C LEU A 925 21.79 52.92 -12.61
N SER A 926 21.60 52.76 -11.30
CA SER A 926 22.00 53.77 -10.30
C SER A 926 22.82 53.16 -9.16
N PHE A 927 23.90 53.83 -8.76
CA PHE A 927 24.71 53.49 -7.60
C PHE A 927 24.44 54.46 -6.44
N THR A 928 24.03 53.94 -5.27
CA THR A 928 23.63 54.78 -4.13
C THR A 928 24.82 55.31 -3.31
N ARG A 929 26.00 54.69 -3.44
CA ARG A 929 27.15 54.95 -2.56
C ARG A 929 28.42 55.26 -3.34
N ARG A 930 29.16 56.28 -2.89
CA ARG A 930 30.56 56.51 -3.32
C ARG A 930 31.49 55.54 -2.59
N ILE A 931 32.24 54.76 -3.36
CA ILE A 931 33.40 53.98 -2.89
C ILE A 931 34.67 54.84 -3.08
N ASP A 932 35.83 54.38 -2.60
CA ASP A 932 37.10 55.10 -2.80
C ASP A 932 37.37 55.42 -4.27
N LYS A 933 38.24 56.41 -4.53
CA LYS A 933 38.54 56.88 -5.88
C LYS A 933 39.30 55.87 -6.76
N SER A 934 39.93 54.85 -6.16
CA SER A 934 40.82 53.91 -6.86
C SER A 934 40.10 52.67 -7.39
N THR A 935 38.97 52.30 -6.80
CA THR A 935 38.21 51.11 -7.20
C THR A 935 37.09 51.51 -8.16
N PRO A 936 37.04 50.98 -9.40
CA PRO A 936 35.93 51.26 -10.30
C PRO A 936 34.62 50.73 -9.72
N LEU A 937 33.61 51.58 -9.68
CA LEU A 937 32.24 51.22 -9.30
C LEU A 937 31.55 50.42 -10.40
N LEU A 938 31.88 50.73 -11.65
CA LEU A 938 31.45 50.01 -12.84
C LEU A 938 32.69 49.63 -13.63
N SER A 939 32.90 48.34 -13.88
CA SER A 939 33.91 47.84 -14.81
C SER A 939 33.24 46.94 -15.84
N ALA A 940 33.27 47.32 -17.12
CA ALA A 940 32.79 46.50 -18.22
C ALA A 940 33.96 46.17 -19.14
N SER A 941 34.21 44.89 -19.39
CA SER A 941 35.25 44.42 -20.31
C SER A 941 34.64 43.50 -21.34
N LEU A 942 34.86 43.82 -22.62
CA LEU A 942 34.62 42.93 -23.75
C LEU A 942 35.95 42.36 -24.20
N ASN A 943 36.01 41.07 -24.51
CA ASN A 943 37.21 40.45 -25.08
C ASN A 943 36.85 39.79 -26.43
N GLY A 944 37.39 40.33 -27.53
CA GLY A 944 37.21 39.82 -28.89
C GLY A 944 36.68 40.86 -29.88
N GLY A 945 37.12 40.77 -31.14
CA GLY A 945 36.72 41.72 -32.20
C GLY A 945 35.23 41.64 -32.58
N GLY A 946 34.64 42.80 -32.87
CA GLY A 946 33.24 42.96 -33.25
C GLY A 946 32.28 43.10 -32.08
N SER A 947 32.78 43.40 -30.89
CA SER A 947 31.98 43.45 -29.68
C SER A 947 31.27 44.81 -29.53
N GLN A 948 30.08 44.81 -28.91
CA GLN A 948 29.26 46.01 -28.72
C GLN A 948 28.97 46.26 -27.23
N ILE A 949 29.30 47.46 -26.72
CA ILE A 949 28.83 47.98 -25.43
C ILE A 949 27.81 49.09 -25.68
N ASP A 950 26.62 48.97 -25.12
CA ASP A 950 25.61 50.03 -25.04
C ASP A 950 25.40 50.41 -23.55
N VAL A 951 25.69 51.64 -23.15
CA VAL A 951 25.47 52.19 -21.80
C VAL A 951 24.48 53.36 -21.92
N GLN A 952 23.33 53.28 -21.26
CA GLN A 952 22.29 54.31 -21.35
C GLN A 952 21.64 54.58 -19.99
N ASN A 953 21.38 55.85 -19.66
CA ASN A 953 20.72 56.25 -18.40
C ASN A 953 21.40 55.68 -17.15
N VAL A 954 22.73 55.74 -17.07
CA VAL A 954 23.51 55.20 -15.94
C VAL A 954 24.04 56.32 -15.05
N ASP A 955 23.90 56.22 -13.73
CA ASP A 955 24.43 57.17 -12.74
C ASP A 955 25.48 56.49 -11.83
N VAL A 956 26.77 56.76 -12.09
CA VAL A 956 27.92 56.24 -11.34
C VAL A 956 28.64 57.39 -10.63
N PRO A 957 28.49 57.58 -9.31
CA PRO A 957 29.07 58.73 -8.61
C PRO A 957 30.60 58.65 -8.41
N GLY A 958 31.24 57.54 -8.80
CA GLY A 958 32.67 57.23 -8.72
C GLY A 958 33.29 56.92 -10.09
N LEU A 959 34.36 56.12 -10.13
CA LEU A 959 35.04 55.74 -11.38
C LEU A 959 34.24 54.67 -12.14
N ALA A 960 33.97 54.91 -13.43
CA ALA A 960 33.52 53.90 -14.38
C ALA A 960 34.65 53.58 -15.36
N ARG A 961 34.97 52.30 -15.53
CA ARG A 961 35.96 51.81 -16.48
C ARG A 961 35.29 50.95 -17.56
N ILE A 962 35.55 51.25 -18.81
CA ILE A 962 35.12 50.46 -19.96
C ILE A 962 36.38 49.98 -20.69
N GLN A 963 36.47 48.68 -20.94
CA GLN A 963 37.57 48.08 -21.68
C GLN A 963 37.03 47.39 -22.92
N LEU A 964 37.43 47.87 -24.09
CA LEU A 964 37.17 47.22 -25.37
C LEU A 964 38.33 46.27 -25.64
N GLY A 965 38.03 45.04 -26.02
CA GLY A 965 39.04 44.02 -26.26
C GLY A 965 39.31 43.87 -27.74
N GLY A 966 40.54 43.56 -28.06
CA GLY A 966 41.01 43.38 -29.42
C GLY A 966 41.55 41.99 -29.64
N SER A 967 41.59 41.62 -30.90
CA SER A 967 42.27 40.43 -31.35
C SER A 967 43.59 40.84 -31.99
N ASN A 968 44.70 40.23 -31.58
CA ASN A 968 45.97 40.31 -32.32
C ASN A 968 45.94 39.46 -33.62
N SER A 969 44.75 39.26 -34.20
CA SER A 969 44.59 38.40 -35.36
C SER A 969 44.96 39.15 -36.63
N VAL A 970 45.94 38.62 -37.36
CA VAL A 970 46.55 39.20 -38.57
C VAL A 970 45.59 39.19 -39.78
N ASP A 971 44.39 38.60 -39.66
CA ASP A 971 43.47 38.45 -40.78
C ASP A 971 42.55 39.67 -40.93
N ALA A 972 43.12 40.77 -41.45
CA ALA A 972 42.50 42.08 -41.60
C ALA A 972 41.16 42.10 -42.37
N ASN A 973 40.80 41.02 -43.08
CA ASN A 973 39.58 40.96 -43.90
C ASN A 973 38.32 40.49 -43.16
N LEU A 974 38.42 40.00 -41.92
CA LEU A 974 37.28 39.46 -41.15
C LEU A 974 36.99 40.21 -39.84
N VAL A 975 37.78 41.23 -39.53
CA VAL A 975 37.69 41.96 -38.26
C VAL A 975 36.53 42.95 -38.32
N ARG A 976 35.52 42.74 -37.46
CA ARG A 976 34.46 43.72 -37.21
C ARG A 976 34.96 44.72 -36.17
N SER A 977 34.68 46.00 -36.38
CA SER A 977 34.99 47.04 -35.40
C SER A 977 34.26 46.83 -34.08
N ASN A 978 34.88 47.14 -32.95
CA ASN A 978 34.12 47.24 -31.71
C ASN A 978 33.28 48.51 -31.71
N VAL A 979 32.16 48.48 -30.99
CA VAL A 979 31.24 49.61 -30.89
C VAL A 979 30.94 49.89 -29.43
N ALA A 980 31.25 51.09 -28.94
CA ALA A 980 30.82 51.57 -27.63
C ALA A 980 29.84 52.74 -27.80
N ARG A 981 28.66 52.67 -27.20
CA ARG A 981 27.66 53.75 -27.18
C ARG A 981 27.35 54.10 -25.73
N ILE A 982 27.57 55.35 -25.34
CA ILE A 982 27.39 55.86 -23.99
C ILE A 982 26.45 57.06 -24.07
N LEU A 983 25.21 56.89 -23.64
CA LEU A 983 24.11 57.83 -23.87
C LEU A 983 23.50 58.25 -22.53
N ASP A 984 23.12 59.52 -22.38
CA ASP A 984 22.23 59.99 -21.30
C ASP A 984 22.70 59.60 -19.88
N SER A 985 24.01 59.56 -19.62
CA SER A 985 24.60 58.98 -18.40
C SER A 985 25.42 59.99 -17.58
N ASN A 986 25.51 59.77 -16.26
CA ASN A 986 26.25 60.58 -15.30
C ASN A 986 27.40 59.78 -14.65
N PHE A 987 28.62 60.30 -14.69
CA PHE A 987 29.81 59.61 -14.17
C PHE A 987 30.62 60.51 -13.23
N GLY A 988 31.17 59.93 -12.17
CA GLY A 988 32.08 60.59 -11.23
C GLY A 988 33.48 60.75 -11.82
N ALA A 989 34.03 59.69 -12.42
CA ALA A 989 35.21 59.67 -13.27
C ALA A 989 34.99 58.58 -14.34
N PHE A 990 35.68 58.66 -15.48
CA PHE A 990 35.46 57.77 -16.60
C PHE A 990 36.77 57.39 -17.29
N ASP A 991 36.97 56.11 -17.58
CA ASP A 991 38.17 55.57 -18.21
C ASP A 991 37.75 54.53 -19.26
N LEU A 992 37.90 54.86 -20.54
CA LEU A 992 37.70 53.93 -21.65
C LEU A 992 39.05 53.57 -22.25
N GLN A 993 39.35 52.28 -22.31
CA GLN A 993 40.55 51.76 -22.95
C GLN A 993 40.16 50.70 -23.97
N SER A 994 40.57 50.85 -25.21
CA SER A 994 40.65 49.71 -26.10
C SER A 994 42.00 49.04 -25.96
N LEU A 995 42.01 47.73 -26.21
CA LEU A 995 43.21 46.92 -26.29
C LEU A 995 43.23 46.29 -27.67
N GLY A 996 44.23 46.51 -28.51
CA GLY A 996 44.39 45.75 -29.75
C GLY A 996 44.85 46.59 -30.92
N GLU A 997 44.76 46.00 -32.12
CA GLU A 997 45.11 46.61 -33.41
C GLU A 997 43.87 46.73 -34.33
N ILE A 998 42.66 46.79 -33.77
CA ILE A 998 41.41 46.73 -34.53
C ILE A 998 40.67 48.06 -34.42
N SER A 999 40.09 48.52 -35.53
CA SER A 999 39.28 49.75 -35.56
C SER A 999 38.12 49.71 -34.56
N ASP A 1000 37.96 50.76 -33.79
CA ASP A 1000 36.91 50.93 -32.80
C ASP A 1000 36.00 52.12 -33.12
N ARG A 1001 34.74 52.02 -32.70
CA ARG A 1001 33.75 53.08 -32.87
C ARG A 1001 33.11 53.44 -31.53
N VAL A 1002 33.46 54.60 -30.99
CA VAL A 1002 32.94 55.10 -29.71
C VAL A 1002 32.02 56.29 -29.95
N LEU A 1003 30.82 56.24 -29.38
CA LEU A 1003 29.82 57.31 -29.37
C LEU A 1003 29.49 57.68 -27.92
N VAL A 1004 29.70 58.93 -27.54
CA VAL A 1004 29.33 59.51 -26.25
C VAL A 1004 28.34 60.64 -26.50
N GLU A 1005 27.12 60.55 -25.99
CA GLU A 1005 26.07 61.53 -26.26
C GLU A 1005 25.29 61.90 -25.00
N ARG A 1006 25.03 63.19 -24.78
CA ARG A 1006 24.22 63.72 -23.66
C ARG A 1006 24.67 63.21 -22.27
N CYS A 1007 25.98 63.10 -22.05
CA CYS A 1007 26.54 62.60 -20.79
C CYS A 1007 27.05 63.72 -19.88
N LEU A 1008 27.06 63.48 -18.56
CA LEU A 1008 27.65 64.35 -17.54
C LEU A 1008 28.82 63.65 -16.86
N PHE A 1009 30.02 64.23 -16.95
CA PHE A 1009 31.23 63.72 -16.30
C PHE A 1009 31.70 64.70 -15.22
N ASN A 1010 31.61 64.30 -13.96
CA ASN A 1010 31.91 65.14 -12.79
C ASN A 1010 33.39 65.15 -12.38
N GLY A 1011 34.23 64.32 -13.00
CA GLY A 1011 35.65 64.16 -12.69
C GLY A 1011 36.48 63.84 -13.93
N GLU A 1012 37.59 63.12 -13.74
CA GLU A 1012 38.56 62.87 -14.82
C GLU A 1012 37.99 61.91 -15.86
N VAL A 1013 38.24 62.19 -17.13
CA VAL A 1013 37.85 61.37 -18.29
C VAL A 1013 39.10 61.01 -19.08
N SER A 1014 39.28 59.73 -19.36
CA SER A 1014 40.33 59.20 -20.24
C SER A 1014 39.68 58.29 -21.28
N VAL A 1015 40.00 58.47 -22.56
CA VAL A 1015 39.59 57.58 -23.65
C VAL A 1015 40.85 57.28 -24.47
N GLY A 1016 41.26 56.01 -24.51
CA GLY A 1016 42.36 55.52 -25.35
C GLY A 1016 41.87 54.41 -26.28
N LEU A 1017 42.07 54.52 -27.59
CA LEU A 1017 41.52 53.57 -28.58
C LEU A 1017 42.56 52.60 -29.17
N SER A 1018 43.82 52.69 -28.73
CA SER A 1018 44.88 51.73 -29.08
C SER A 1018 45.21 51.71 -30.58
N GLY A 1019 45.44 50.55 -31.21
CA GLY A 1019 45.78 50.51 -32.63
C GLY A 1019 44.56 50.23 -33.51
N GLY A 1020 44.55 50.72 -34.75
CA GLY A 1020 43.44 50.58 -35.69
C GLY A 1020 42.98 51.94 -36.24
N ASP A 1021 42.11 51.96 -37.24
CA ASP A 1021 41.50 53.23 -37.70
C ASP A 1021 40.25 53.51 -36.87
N ASP A 1022 40.37 54.37 -35.85
CA ASP A 1022 39.35 54.56 -34.83
C ASP A 1022 38.43 55.76 -35.07
N TYR A 1023 37.22 55.69 -34.50
CA TYR A 1023 36.23 56.76 -34.60
C TYR A 1023 35.62 57.07 -33.23
N LEU A 1024 35.91 58.26 -32.70
CA LEU A 1024 35.30 58.80 -31.48
C LEU A 1024 34.38 59.97 -31.80
N GLN A 1025 33.11 59.85 -31.42
CA GLN A 1025 32.13 60.93 -31.51
C GLN A 1025 31.61 61.30 -30.12
N VAL A 1026 31.75 62.57 -29.75
CA VAL A 1026 31.30 63.13 -28.47
C VAL A 1026 30.30 64.25 -28.76
N VAL A 1027 29.05 64.10 -28.32
CA VAL A 1027 27.94 65.01 -28.62
C VAL A 1027 27.21 65.47 -27.36
N ASP A 1028 26.90 66.76 -27.25
CA ASP A 1028 26.04 67.36 -26.22
C ASP A 1028 26.38 66.96 -24.77
N SER A 1029 27.66 66.74 -24.47
CA SER A 1029 28.13 66.23 -23.17
C SER A 1029 28.84 67.29 -22.33
N ILE A 1030 28.80 67.17 -21.00
CA ILE A 1030 29.37 68.12 -20.03
C ILE A 1030 30.51 67.47 -19.26
N PHE A 1031 31.69 68.10 -19.26
CA PHE A 1031 32.91 67.62 -18.62
C PHE A 1031 33.41 68.60 -17.55
N SER A 1032 33.32 68.20 -16.29
CA SER A 1032 33.68 69.03 -15.13
C SER A 1032 35.13 68.82 -14.65
N GLY A 1033 35.80 67.74 -15.08
CA GLY A 1033 37.20 67.43 -14.79
C GLY A 1033 38.15 67.62 -15.98
N SER A 1034 39.35 67.05 -15.89
CA SER A 1034 40.26 66.93 -17.04
C SER A 1034 39.80 65.83 -17.98
N VAL A 1035 40.06 66.01 -19.27
CA VAL A 1035 39.68 65.08 -20.33
C VAL A 1035 40.90 64.78 -21.20
N LEU A 1036 41.15 63.50 -21.46
CA LEU A 1036 42.15 62.99 -22.40
C LEU A 1036 41.46 62.12 -23.44
N PHE A 1037 41.65 62.45 -24.71
CA PHE A 1037 41.27 61.64 -25.87
C PHE A 1037 42.55 61.25 -26.61
N ASP A 1038 42.82 59.96 -26.70
CA ASP A 1038 43.98 59.36 -27.36
C ASP A 1038 43.47 58.35 -28.39
N GLY A 1039 43.65 58.62 -29.69
CA GLY A 1039 43.28 57.67 -30.75
C GLY A 1039 44.16 56.45 -30.64
N GLY A 1040 45.45 56.64 -30.93
CA GLY A 1040 46.52 55.72 -30.63
C GLY A 1040 47.38 55.52 -31.88
N ASP A 1041 47.47 54.30 -32.39
CA ASP A 1041 48.21 54.03 -33.64
C ASP A 1041 47.24 53.77 -34.80
N GLY A 1042 47.11 54.68 -35.77
CA GLY A 1042 46.24 54.48 -36.92
C GLY A 1042 45.84 55.76 -37.64
N MET A 1043 44.76 55.71 -38.43
CA MET A 1043 44.09 56.92 -38.92
C MET A 1043 42.79 57.14 -38.14
N ASP A 1044 42.89 57.97 -37.10
CA ASP A 1044 41.84 58.15 -36.11
C ASP A 1044 41.05 59.45 -36.36
N THR A 1045 39.75 59.38 -36.07
CA THR A 1045 38.81 60.49 -36.29
C THR A 1045 38.10 60.89 -34.99
N LEU A 1046 38.19 62.18 -34.64
CA LEU A 1046 37.49 62.75 -33.48
C LEU A 1046 36.44 63.78 -33.88
N VAL A 1047 35.17 63.50 -33.56
CA VAL A 1047 34.04 64.42 -33.80
C VAL A 1047 33.50 64.95 -32.48
N GLU A 1048 33.70 66.23 -32.20
CA GLU A 1048 33.15 66.92 -31.02
C GLU A 1048 32.06 67.93 -31.41
N GLN A 1049 30.83 67.76 -30.90
CA GLN A 1049 29.71 68.66 -31.21
C GLN A 1049 28.90 69.01 -29.94
N GLY A 1050 28.63 70.29 -29.69
CA GLY A 1050 27.73 70.71 -28.60
C GLY A 1050 28.24 70.47 -27.16
N ASN A 1051 29.50 70.06 -26.99
CA ASN A 1051 30.06 69.73 -25.68
C ASN A 1051 30.46 70.96 -24.85
N ARG A 1052 30.45 70.81 -23.52
CA ARG A 1052 30.93 71.83 -22.57
C ARG A 1052 32.07 71.27 -21.72
N PHE A 1053 33.25 71.87 -21.84
CA PHE A 1053 34.42 71.48 -21.07
C PHE A 1053 34.81 72.55 -20.07
N ARG A 1054 35.04 72.16 -18.81
CA ARG A 1054 35.61 73.06 -17.80
C ARG A 1054 37.06 73.43 -18.13
N ARG A 1055 37.80 72.48 -18.71
CA ARG A 1055 39.17 72.65 -19.20
C ARG A 1055 39.25 72.08 -20.61
N PRO A 1056 40.01 72.71 -21.54
CA PRO A 1056 40.22 72.14 -22.86
C PRO A 1056 40.70 70.68 -22.77
N PRO A 1057 40.15 69.74 -23.55
CA PRO A 1057 40.59 68.35 -23.52
C PRO A 1057 41.98 68.22 -24.18
N ALA A 1058 42.80 67.31 -23.64
CA ALA A 1058 44.03 66.88 -24.30
C ALA A 1058 43.67 65.90 -25.42
N ARG A 1059 44.20 66.14 -26.62
CA ARG A 1059 43.98 65.30 -27.81
C ARG A 1059 45.33 64.78 -28.27
N LEU A 1060 45.51 63.48 -28.28
CA LEU A 1060 46.72 62.79 -28.73
C LEU A 1060 46.35 61.85 -29.87
N ASN A 1061 47.20 61.78 -30.89
CA ASN A 1061 47.06 60.84 -32.01
C ASN A 1061 45.67 60.91 -32.69
N TRP A 1062 45.35 62.07 -33.27
CA TRP A 1062 44.15 62.26 -34.08
C TRP A 1062 44.54 62.95 -35.38
N GLU A 1063 44.24 62.32 -36.50
CA GLU A 1063 44.57 62.80 -37.84
C GLU A 1063 43.46 63.69 -38.42
N GLN A 1064 42.20 63.48 -37.98
CA GLN A 1064 41.01 64.18 -38.49
C GLN A 1064 40.09 64.77 -37.42
#